data_AF-A0A9D9MP78-F1
#
_entry.id   AF-A0A9D9MP78-F1
#
_cell.length_a   1.000
_cell.length_b   1.000
_cell.length_c   1.000
_cell.angle_alpha   90.00
_cell.angle_beta   90.00
_cell.angle_gamma   90.00
#
_symmetry.space_group_name_H-M   'P 1'
#
loop_
_entity.id
_entity.type
_entity.pdbx_description
1 polymer ?
#
loop_
_entity_poly.entity_id
_entity_poly.type
_entity_poly.pdbx_seq_one_letter_code
_entity_poly.pdbx_strand_id
1 'polypeptide(L)'
;MPDLIFHPNDILLAGDGDGLKSYFCFFYHTHYDDSLIHFSGMNYPHGEHYLFTDGFPSIAWIIQLLPFLKPYGIAVIHLSLLLSLWLTPLFIYFVLKKFRTETWIAIVGSLTLFLLQPQFPRLFSHLSLAYSIFFPLSWYLYIRYKESLASKKWMLILIINQLFWYFMHPYLGFMITLFYGIQWTLQQFSNKLAWKGRVMDLIPVVFPVLFVQLFLKWTDYITDRPVNPYGFFDYQAHWKSIFLPPKGGLHQWIEQFISFEEFRWEGQAYVGFLTILMLSVGLIYGIIHLLKRRQSLNDATRNLLFAFTAALFILILSFGFPFNGNPGWLETLTFLKQFRALGRFSWPFFYVSGVLGIVVLSLLYKQLSSFEKNPIRPYTSIVFVSVLFSFQLVEAWNLLVIPKSFTANIFDYKQLNKEEKALIKIGKKGTKPAILPLPWFHIGSEIYGKEANAETLRNSFLLSAHTGIPIYAVMMGRTSKQQTVDYFHSLGNENTRSKTDLSNLWIYHSPTSVLYDEDEQLIFNKANSIYQNHFGDLKSYSKNPNNQESNRTFKQIVSDNFDDQQKWGGQIVHNKFHGLIENYNTLLTLDSSQVKPGCWYEVTFDYFPDWKKPIDNVCYLEYIDSKTEEVRWFYGRSIGSYTGIQRNSISVKIRFKSQDFLCKYNCFLRGSGKNIFFDVDNLRVRELLK
;
A
#
# COMPACT_ATOMS: atom_id res chain seq x y z
N MET A 1 0.66 -1.34 -24.84
CA MET A 1 1.47 -2.58 -24.77
C MET A 1 2.67 -2.51 -25.71
N PRO A 2 2.50 -2.22 -27.02
CA PRO A 2 3.64 -1.98 -27.92
C PRO A 2 4.60 -0.89 -27.40
N ASP A 3 4.04 0.19 -26.83
CA ASP A 3 4.82 1.29 -26.25
C ASP A 3 5.73 0.83 -25.11
N LEU A 4 5.34 -0.17 -24.33
CA LEU A 4 6.17 -0.70 -23.23
C LEU A 4 7.42 -1.44 -23.74
N ILE A 5 7.41 -1.88 -25.00
CA ILE A 5 8.52 -2.61 -25.63
C ILE A 5 9.38 -1.65 -26.45
N PHE A 6 8.75 -0.81 -27.27
CA PHE A 6 9.45 0.06 -28.21
C PHE A 6 9.79 1.45 -27.64
N HIS A 7 9.01 1.91 -26.66
CA HIS A 7 9.12 3.21 -26.02
C HIS A 7 9.09 3.11 -24.47
N PRO A 8 9.88 2.19 -23.86
CA PRO A 8 9.80 1.89 -22.43
C PRO A 8 10.18 3.09 -21.54
N ASN A 9 10.91 4.07 -22.05
CA ASN A 9 11.21 5.29 -21.29
C ASN A 9 10.14 6.36 -21.42
N ASP A 10 9.20 6.23 -22.37
CA ASP A 10 8.35 7.34 -22.76
C ASP A 10 7.03 7.40 -22.00
N ILE A 11 6.67 6.32 -21.32
CA ILE A 11 5.40 6.17 -20.61
C ILE A 11 5.63 5.87 -19.13
N LEU A 12 4.60 6.03 -18.32
CA LEU A 12 4.51 5.50 -16.95
C LEU A 12 3.33 4.55 -16.85
N LEU A 13 3.55 3.40 -16.21
CA LEU A 13 2.48 2.41 -15.98
C LEU A 13 1.45 2.87 -14.94
N ALA A 14 1.85 3.77 -14.04
CA ALA A 14 1.01 4.42 -13.04
C ALA A 14 1.38 5.91 -12.96
N GLY A 15 0.43 6.78 -13.29
CA GLY A 15 0.62 8.23 -13.38
C GLY A 15 0.08 9.02 -12.20
N ASP A 16 -0.40 8.35 -11.14
CA ASP A 16 -0.83 8.96 -9.89
C ASP A 16 -0.43 8.12 -8.67
N GLY A 17 -0.78 8.62 -7.47
CA GLY A 17 -0.78 7.86 -6.23
C GLY A 17 0.57 7.24 -5.87
N ASP A 18 0.50 6.06 -5.23
CA ASP A 18 1.69 5.30 -4.80
C ASP A 18 2.60 4.92 -5.98
N GLY A 19 2.02 4.59 -7.13
CA GLY A 19 2.78 4.21 -8.31
C GLY A 19 3.66 5.33 -8.85
N LEU A 20 3.09 6.55 -8.99
CA LEU A 20 3.86 7.73 -9.39
C LEU A 20 4.93 8.08 -8.36
N LYS A 21 4.60 8.01 -7.07
CA LYS A 21 5.56 8.24 -5.98
C LYS A 21 6.74 7.29 -6.09
N SER A 22 6.55 6.01 -6.43
CA SER A 22 7.65 5.05 -6.53
C SER A 22 8.61 5.39 -7.69
N TYR A 23 8.10 5.88 -8.82
CA TYR A 23 8.96 6.43 -9.88
C TYR A 23 9.69 7.68 -9.43
N PHE A 24 9.01 8.60 -8.74
CA PHE A 24 9.63 9.82 -8.23
C PHE A 24 10.77 9.53 -7.26
N CYS A 25 10.54 8.67 -6.24
CA CYS A 25 11.57 8.28 -5.28
C CYS A 25 12.80 7.70 -5.98
N PHE A 26 12.57 6.79 -6.93
CA PHE A 26 13.64 6.18 -7.71
C PHE A 26 14.40 7.18 -8.58
N PHE A 27 13.67 8.03 -9.32
CA PHE A 27 14.25 9.03 -10.19
C PHE A 27 15.11 10.01 -9.37
N TYR A 28 14.53 10.60 -8.32
CA TYR A 28 15.22 11.58 -7.50
C TYR A 28 16.46 10.97 -6.84
N HIS A 29 16.35 9.78 -6.26
CA HIS A 29 17.46 9.11 -5.60
C HIS A 29 18.64 8.84 -6.54
N THR A 30 18.35 8.35 -7.75
CA THR A 30 19.39 8.04 -8.72
C THR A 30 20.06 9.29 -9.32
N HIS A 31 19.38 10.44 -9.34
CA HIS A 31 19.86 11.67 -9.97
C HIS A 31 20.52 12.64 -9.00
N TYR A 32 20.05 12.72 -7.74
CA TYR A 32 20.43 13.78 -6.80
C TYR A 32 21.06 13.28 -5.50
N ASP A 33 20.80 12.04 -5.07
CA ASP A 33 21.36 11.53 -3.82
C ASP A 33 22.73 10.87 -4.06
N ASP A 34 23.72 11.24 -3.25
CA ASP A 34 25.04 10.61 -3.22
C ASP A 34 25.07 9.33 -2.35
N SER A 35 24.13 9.21 -1.42
CA SER A 35 24.03 8.06 -0.51
C SER A 35 23.25 6.92 -1.17
N LEU A 36 23.66 5.67 -0.91
CA LEU A 36 22.89 4.49 -1.31
C LEU A 36 21.65 4.28 -0.42
N ILE A 37 21.67 4.78 0.81
CA ILE A 37 20.68 4.40 1.84
C ILE A 37 19.85 5.58 2.33
N HIS A 38 20.23 6.81 1.99
CA HIS A 38 19.53 8.02 2.40
C HIS A 38 18.87 8.67 1.19
N PHE A 39 17.58 8.98 1.33
CA PHE A 39 16.76 9.64 0.34
C PHE A 39 16.43 11.06 0.78
N SER A 40 16.79 12.07 -0.04
CA SER A 40 16.55 13.47 0.33
C SER A 40 15.36 14.12 -0.37
N GLY A 41 14.72 13.46 -1.33
CA GLY A 41 13.71 14.09 -2.21
C GLY A 41 12.37 14.44 -1.55
N MET A 42 12.05 13.83 -0.42
CA MET A 42 10.90 14.17 0.43
C MET A 42 11.35 14.27 1.88
N ASN A 43 10.45 14.73 2.75
CA ASN A 43 10.70 14.86 4.17
C ASN A 43 11.84 15.86 4.48
N TYR A 44 11.99 16.94 3.68
CA TYR A 44 12.97 17.98 3.99
C TYR A 44 12.69 18.67 5.34
N PRO A 45 13.69 18.94 6.20
CA PRO A 45 15.13 18.80 6.00
C PRO A 45 15.71 17.44 6.41
N HIS A 46 14.86 16.49 6.79
CA HIS A 46 15.27 15.22 7.38
C HIS A 46 15.67 14.15 6.36
N GLY A 47 14.99 14.09 5.21
CA GLY A 47 15.07 12.93 4.32
C GLY A 47 14.51 11.66 4.95
N GLU A 48 14.79 10.50 4.36
CA GLU A 48 14.35 9.20 4.87
C GLU A 48 15.32 8.08 4.49
N HIS A 49 15.28 6.96 5.21
CA HIS A 49 16.00 5.77 4.82
C HIS A 49 15.36 5.14 3.56
N TYR A 50 16.14 4.90 2.52
CA TYR A 50 15.65 4.62 1.18
C TYR A 50 14.76 3.36 1.09
N LEU A 51 14.99 2.36 1.94
CA LEU A 51 14.15 1.16 2.02
C LEU A 51 12.68 1.42 2.39
N PHE A 52 12.35 2.61 2.91
CA PHE A 52 10.98 3.01 3.26
C PHE A 52 10.28 3.84 2.18
N THR A 53 10.95 4.10 1.06
CA THR A 53 10.41 4.94 -0.04
C THR A 53 9.64 4.16 -1.10
N ASP A 54 9.82 2.83 -1.12
CA ASP A 54 9.33 1.94 -2.19
C ASP A 54 9.90 2.28 -3.59
N GLY A 55 11.12 2.84 -3.64
CA GLY A 55 11.85 3.21 -4.86
C GLY A 55 12.75 2.12 -5.48
N PHE A 56 12.38 0.84 -5.42
CA PHE A 56 13.18 -0.27 -5.98
C PHE A 56 14.69 -0.30 -5.60
N PRO A 57 15.04 -0.39 -4.31
CA PRO A 57 16.44 -0.27 -3.84
C PRO A 57 17.46 -1.09 -4.61
N SER A 58 17.19 -2.38 -4.90
CA SER A 58 18.13 -3.21 -5.66
C SER A 58 18.43 -2.67 -7.07
N ILE A 59 17.44 -2.11 -7.77
CA ILE A 59 17.63 -1.55 -9.11
C ILE A 59 18.31 -0.19 -9.02
N ALA A 60 17.89 0.66 -8.07
CA ALA A 60 18.48 1.97 -7.88
C ALA A 60 19.99 1.90 -7.58
N TRP A 61 20.40 0.96 -6.72
CA TRP A 61 21.82 0.74 -6.41
C TRP A 61 22.62 0.27 -7.63
N ILE A 62 22.04 -0.58 -8.49
CA ILE A 62 22.68 -0.97 -9.76
C ILE A 62 22.88 0.26 -10.65
N ILE A 63 21.92 1.18 -10.71
CA ILE A 63 22.04 2.41 -11.52
C ILE A 63 23.05 3.39 -10.92
N GLN A 64 23.12 3.51 -9.59
CA GLN A 64 24.16 4.31 -8.94
C GLN A 64 25.57 3.74 -9.19
N LEU A 65 25.72 2.41 -9.25
CA LEU A 65 26.96 1.75 -9.64
C LEU A 65 27.28 1.87 -11.14
N LEU A 66 26.25 1.98 -11.99
CA LEU A 66 26.36 2.10 -13.44
C LEU A 66 25.67 3.40 -13.95
N PRO A 67 26.26 4.59 -13.70
CA PRO A 67 25.59 5.88 -13.92
C PRO A 67 25.13 6.15 -15.36
N PHE A 68 25.71 5.48 -16.35
CA PHE A 68 25.27 5.58 -17.75
C PHE A 68 23.83 5.09 -17.97
N LEU A 69 23.27 4.33 -17.03
CA LEU A 69 21.87 3.89 -17.05
C LEU A 69 20.89 4.94 -16.54
N LYS A 70 21.34 6.01 -15.84
CA LYS A 70 20.45 7.02 -15.23
C LYS A 70 19.41 7.61 -16.21
N PRO A 71 19.77 8.02 -17.45
CA PRO A 71 18.78 8.56 -18.40
C PRO A 71 17.69 7.56 -18.82
N TYR A 72 17.95 6.27 -18.63
CA TYR A 72 17.07 5.16 -19.00
C TYR A 72 16.47 4.46 -17.77
N GLY A 73 16.55 5.05 -16.58
CA GLY A 73 16.17 4.36 -15.34
C GLY A 73 14.72 3.85 -15.34
N ILE A 74 13.79 4.60 -15.92
CA ILE A 74 12.38 4.19 -16.06
C ILE A 74 12.26 3.03 -17.04
N ALA A 75 12.97 3.08 -18.17
CA ALA A 75 13.05 1.95 -19.08
C ALA A 75 13.63 0.70 -18.40
N VAL A 76 14.63 0.83 -17.52
CA VAL A 76 15.17 -0.30 -16.75
C VAL A 76 14.11 -0.94 -15.87
N ILE A 77 13.29 -0.14 -15.16
CA ILE A 77 12.16 -0.64 -14.34
C ILE A 77 11.14 -1.39 -15.23
N HIS A 78 10.76 -0.83 -16.37
CA HIS A 78 9.79 -1.45 -17.26
C HIS A 78 10.30 -2.74 -17.89
N LEU A 79 11.55 -2.73 -18.36
CA LEU A 79 12.19 -3.91 -18.95
C LEU A 79 12.41 -5.00 -17.89
N SER A 80 12.71 -4.66 -16.63
CA SER A 80 12.81 -5.65 -15.56
C SER A 80 11.44 -6.25 -15.18
N LEU A 81 10.38 -5.45 -15.18
CA LEU A 81 9.00 -5.92 -15.00
C LEU A 81 8.57 -6.83 -16.16
N LEU A 82 8.83 -6.43 -17.41
CA LEU A 82 8.59 -7.27 -18.58
C LEU A 82 9.39 -8.57 -18.46
N LEU A 83 10.68 -8.50 -18.18
CA LEU A 83 11.51 -9.70 -18.01
C LEU A 83 10.95 -10.63 -16.92
N SER A 84 10.47 -10.07 -15.81
CA SER A 84 9.76 -10.84 -14.78
C SER A 84 8.54 -11.56 -15.36
N LEU A 85 7.68 -10.85 -16.09
CA LEU A 85 6.48 -11.45 -16.70
C LEU A 85 6.83 -12.57 -17.69
N TRP A 86 7.83 -12.36 -18.55
CA TRP A 86 8.27 -13.35 -19.54
C TRP A 86 8.91 -14.59 -18.91
N LEU A 87 9.72 -14.42 -17.87
CA LEU A 87 10.39 -15.53 -17.18
C LEU A 87 9.46 -16.29 -16.23
N THR A 88 8.35 -15.69 -15.79
CA THR A 88 7.40 -16.35 -14.87
C THR A 88 6.86 -17.68 -15.41
N PRO A 89 6.22 -17.76 -16.59
CA PRO A 89 5.74 -19.04 -17.12
C PRO A 89 6.90 -20.01 -17.42
N LEU A 90 8.10 -19.52 -17.73
CA LEU A 90 9.29 -20.37 -17.92
C LEU A 90 9.70 -21.07 -16.61
N PHE A 91 9.77 -20.34 -15.50
CA PHE A 91 10.11 -20.94 -14.20
C PHE A 91 8.98 -21.81 -13.65
N ILE A 92 7.71 -21.46 -13.88
CA ILE A 92 6.58 -22.37 -13.59
C ILE A 92 6.73 -23.68 -14.38
N TYR A 93 7.04 -23.59 -15.68
CA TYR A 93 7.30 -24.76 -16.52
C TYR A 93 8.47 -25.61 -15.95
N PHE A 94 9.59 -24.99 -15.58
CA PHE A 94 10.71 -25.71 -14.98
C PHE A 94 10.32 -26.43 -13.68
N VAL A 95 9.54 -25.80 -12.80
CA VAL A 95 8.99 -26.45 -11.61
C VAL A 95 8.10 -27.63 -11.99
N LEU A 96 7.17 -27.46 -12.93
CA LEU A 96 6.29 -28.54 -13.41
C LEU A 96 7.08 -29.73 -13.96
N LYS A 97 8.18 -29.48 -14.68
CA LYS A 97 9.06 -30.55 -15.17
C LYS A 97 9.79 -31.28 -14.05
N LYS A 98 10.11 -30.63 -12.93
CA LYS A 98 10.66 -31.31 -11.73
C LYS A 98 9.69 -32.33 -11.14
N PHE A 99 8.39 -32.12 -11.32
CA PHE A 99 7.35 -33.05 -10.90
C PHE A 99 6.88 -34.02 -12.01
N ARG A 100 7.66 -34.17 -13.09
CA ARG A 100 7.41 -35.12 -14.19
C ARG A 100 6.06 -34.92 -14.91
N THR A 101 5.58 -33.67 -14.93
CA THR A 101 4.40 -33.26 -15.71
C THR A 101 4.65 -33.47 -17.22
N GLU A 102 3.62 -33.90 -17.94
CA GLU A 102 3.66 -33.99 -19.40
C GLU A 102 4.03 -32.65 -20.04
N THR A 103 4.87 -32.68 -21.09
CA THR A 103 5.49 -31.45 -21.60
C THR A 103 4.46 -30.45 -22.13
N TRP A 104 3.48 -30.90 -22.91
CA TRP A 104 2.46 -30.00 -23.46
C TRP A 104 1.53 -29.45 -22.36
N ILE A 105 1.17 -30.28 -21.36
CA ILE A 105 0.39 -29.85 -20.18
C ILE A 105 1.19 -28.85 -19.36
N ALA A 106 2.50 -29.04 -19.23
CA ALA A 106 3.38 -28.12 -18.51
C ALA A 106 3.50 -26.76 -19.22
N ILE A 107 3.55 -26.75 -20.57
CA ILE A 107 3.60 -25.51 -21.37
C ILE A 107 2.28 -24.75 -21.27
N VAL A 108 1.16 -25.42 -21.55
CA VAL A 108 -0.16 -24.75 -21.51
C VAL A 108 -0.50 -24.36 -20.08
N GLY A 109 -0.24 -25.25 -19.12
CA GLY A 109 -0.47 -25.01 -17.70
C GLY A 109 0.33 -23.83 -17.16
N SER A 110 1.62 -23.69 -17.52
CA SER A 110 2.42 -22.56 -17.07
C SER A 110 1.92 -21.23 -17.62
N LEU A 111 1.49 -21.20 -18.89
CA LEU A 111 0.88 -20.02 -19.50
C LEU A 111 -0.46 -19.65 -18.85
N THR A 112 -1.35 -20.62 -18.64
CA THR A 112 -2.65 -20.36 -18.01
C THR A 112 -2.51 -19.88 -16.57
N LEU A 113 -1.56 -20.44 -15.81
CA LEU A 113 -1.32 -20.03 -14.43
C LEU A 113 -0.71 -18.63 -14.37
N PHE A 114 0.19 -18.31 -15.30
CA PHE A 114 0.74 -16.96 -15.44
C PHE A 114 -0.34 -15.90 -15.70
N LEU A 115 -1.32 -16.17 -16.56
CA LEU A 115 -2.37 -15.20 -16.89
C LEU A 115 -3.29 -14.86 -15.69
N LEU A 116 -3.38 -15.74 -14.69
CA LEU A 116 -4.21 -15.55 -13.49
C LEU A 116 -3.46 -14.94 -12.29
N GLN A 117 -2.18 -14.65 -12.44
CA GLN A 117 -1.34 -14.24 -11.32
C GLN A 117 -1.84 -12.98 -10.59
N PRO A 118 -1.77 -12.94 -9.25
CA PRO A 118 -2.19 -11.78 -8.46
C PRO A 118 -1.29 -10.55 -8.63
N GLN A 119 -0.13 -10.69 -9.27
CA GLN A 119 0.80 -9.59 -9.51
C GLN A 119 0.38 -8.69 -10.69
N PHE A 120 -0.42 -9.20 -11.62
CA PHE A 120 -0.76 -8.44 -12.83
C PHE A 120 -1.47 -7.11 -12.52
N PRO A 121 -2.48 -7.05 -11.62
CA PRO A 121 -3.12 -5.79 -11.27
C PRO A 121 -2.21 -4.84 -10.47
N ARG A 122 -1.11 -5.34 -9.89
CA ARG A 122 -0.13 -4.52 -9.15
C ARG A 122 0.79 -3.72 -10.09
N LEU A 123 0.91 -4.12 -11.36
CA LEU A 123 1.67 -3.38 -12.38
C LEU A 123 1.21 -1.92 -12.53
N PHE A 124 -0.05 -1.63 -12.19
CA PHE A 124 -0.66 -0.32 -12.39
C PHE A 124 -0.91 0.43 -11.07
N SER A 125 -0.37 -0.06 -9.94
CA SER A 125 -0.52 0.59 -8.63
C SER A 125 0.72 0.45 -7.74
N HIS A 126 1.25 -0.77 -7.59
CA HIS A 126 2.34 -1.11 -6.68
C HIS A 126 3.44 -1.86 -7.45
N LEU A 127 4.24 -1.12 -8.20
CA LEU A 127 5.17 -1.68 -9.18
C LEU A 127 6.24 -2.59 -8.57
N SER A 128 6.77 -2.26 -7.38
CA SER A 128 7.77 -3.07 -6.66
C SER A 128 7.26 -4.45 -6.27
N LEU A 129 5.93 -4.59 -6.13
CA LEU A 129 5.23 -5.83 -5.80
C LEU A 129 4.78 -6.62 -7.05
N ALA A 130 4.90 -6.04 -8.24
CA ALA A 130 4.40 -6.62 -9.48
C ALA A 130 5.35 -7.67 -10.10
N TYR A 131 6.48 -7.95 -9.47
CA TYR A 131 7.47 -8.94 -9.93
C TYR A 131 7.00 -10.38 -9.69
N SER A 132 6.14 -10.89 -10.58
CA SER A 132 5.60 -12.25 -10.55
C SER A 132 6.64 -13.38 -10.49
N ILE A 133 7.83 -13.17 -11.05
CA ILE A 133 8.88 -14.19 -11.11
C ILE A 133 9.42 -14.55 -9.72
N PHE A 134 9.25 -13.67 -8.72
CA PHE A 134 9.90 -13.79 -7.41
C PHE A 134 9.70 -15.16 -6.78
N PHE A 135 8.46 -15.69 -6.83
CA PHE A 135 8.13 -16.95 -6.17
C PHE A 135 8.47 -18.17 -7.03
N PRO A 136 8.09 -18.28 -8.32
CA PRO A 136 8.46 -19.43 -9.15
C PRO A 136 9.97 -19.63 -9.28
N LEU A 137 10.75 -18.55 -9.43
CA LEU A 137 12.21 -18.62 -9.44
C LEU A 137 12.74 -19.15 -8.11
N SER A 138 12.31 -18.56 -6.99
CA SER A 138 12.74 -18.97 -5.66
C SER A 138 12.42 -20.44 -5.39
N TRP A 139 11.20 -20.87 -5.69
CA TRP A 139 10.81 -22.26 -5.53
C TRP A 139 11.63 -23.21 -6.41
N TYR A 140 11.88 -22.85 -7.67
CA TYR A 140 12.76 -23.63 -8.54
C TYR A 140 14.19 -23.74 -7.97
N LEU A 141 14.78 -22.63 -7.53
CA LEU A 141 16.11 -22.62 -6.92
C LEU A 141 16.16 -23.48 -5.66
N TYR A 142 15.09 -23.48 -4.85
CA TYR A 142 14.98 -24.33 -3.67
C TYR A 142 14.97 -25.82 -4.05
N ILE A 143 14.22 -26.21 -5.10
CA ILE A 143 14.24 -27.59 -5.61
C ILE A 143 15.66 -27.95 -6.08
N ARG A 144 16.35 -27.08 -6.81
CA ARG A 144 17.73 -27.32 -7.28
C ARG A 144 18.72 -27.48 -6.13
N TYR A 145 18.57 -26.68 -5.09
CA TYR A 145 19.37 -26.82 -3.87
C TYR A 145 19.16 -28.18 -3.20
N LYS A 146 17.90 -28.65 -3.11
CA LYS A 146 17.56 -29.95 -2.52
C LYS A 146 17.96 -31.15 -3.37
N GLU A 147 18.05 -31.01 -4.70
CA GLU A 147 18.61 -32.05 -5.56
C GLU A 147 20.14 -32.16 -5.43
N SER A 148 20.82 -31.03 -5.18
CA SER A 148 22.27 -30.92 -5.10
C SER A 148 22.75 -30.79 -3.65
N LEU A 149 22.23 -31.63 -2.74
CA LEU A 149 22.53 -31.60 -1.30
C LEU A 149 24.05 -31.43 -1.07
N ALA A 150 24.41 -30.47 -0.21
CA ALA A 150 25.79 -30.03 0.12
C ALA A 150 26.49 -29.04 -0.84
N SER A 151 25.83 -28.56 -1.91
CA SER A 151 26.42 -27.53 -2.77
C SER A 151 26.33 -26.13 -2.15
N LYS A 152 27.46 -25.63 -1.63
CA LYS A 152 27.60 -24.24 -1.15
C LYS A 152 27.20 -23.20 -2.22
N LYS A 153 27.37 -23.53 -3.51
CA LYS A 153 26.97 -22.68 -4.63
C LYS A 153 25.46 -22.41 -4.62
N TRP A 154 24.64 -23.46 -4.52
CA TRP A 154 23.18 -23.32 -4.52
C TRP A 154 22.68 -22.61 -3.24
N MET A 155 23.32 -22.86 -2.11
CA MET A 155 23.03 -22.12 -0.87
C MET A 155 23.30 -20.62 -1.03
N LEU A 156 24.44 -20.24 -1.60
CA LEU A 156 24.78 -18.84 -1.88
C LEU A 156 23.77 -18.20 -2.84
N ILE A 157 23.38 -18.91 -3.91
CA ILE A 157 22.36 -18.44 -4.86
C ILE A 157 21.01 -18.20 -4.15
N LEU A 158 20.59 -19.10 -3.25
CA LEU A 158 19.35 -18.91 -2.48
C LEU A 158 19.38 -17.69 -1.56
N ILE A 159 20.52 -17.43 -0.92
CA ILE A 159 20.72 -16.26 -0.06
C ILE A 159 20.68 -14.98 -0.90
N ILE A 160 21.45 -14.92 -1.98
CA ILE A 160 21.49 -13.76 -2.88
C ILE A 160 20.10 -13.47 -3.46
N ASN A 161 19.39 -14.50 -3.93
CA ASN A 161 18.04 -14.35 -4.45
C ASN A 161 17.07 -13.80 -3.38
N GLN A 162 17.11 -14.30 -2.14
CA GLN A 162 16.26 -13.75 -1.07
C GLN A 162 16.60 -12.31 -0.73
N LEU A 163 17.89 -11.98 -0.59
CA LEU A 163 18.33 -10.62 -0.31
C LEU A 163 17.91 -9.66 -1.42
N PHE A 164 18.04 -10.07 -2.68
CA PHE A 164 17.53 -9.31 -3.82
C PHE A 164 16.03 -9.01 -3.66
N TRP A 165 15.21 -10.01 -3.33
CA TRP A 165 13.77 -9.78 -3.13
C TRP A 165 13.44 -8.94 -1.89
N TYR A 166 14.21 -9.06 -0.80
CA TYR A 166 14.06 -8.19 0.37
C TYR A 166 14.32 -6.72 0.04
N PHE A 167 15.38 -6.45 -0.73
CA PHE A 167 15.76 -5.10 -1.13
C PHE A 167 14.95 -4.59 -2.33
N MET A 168 14.28 -5.45 -3.10
CA MET A 168 13.24 -5.03 -4.03
C MET A 168 11.98 -4.58 -3.29
N HIS A 169 11.47 -5.45 -2.40
CA HIS A 169 10.35 -5.13 -1.52
C HIS A 169 10.26 -6.15 -0.35
N PRO A 170 10.21 -5.71 0.92
CA PRO A 170 10.31 -6.62 2.08
C PRO A 170 9.30 -7.78 2.10
N TYR A 171 8.09 -7.58 1.56
CA TYR A 171 7.09 -8.66 1.44
C TYR A 171 7.57 -9.82 0.57
N LEU A 172 8.23 -9.54 -0.55
CA LEU A 172 8.66 -10.58 -1.50
C LEU A 172 9.72 -11.48 -0.87
N GLY A 173 10.74 -10.88 -0.24
CA GLY A 173 11.78 -11.61 0.48
C GLY A 173 11.23 -12.41 1.65
N PHE A 174 10.36 -11.80 2.47
CA PHE A 174 9.83 -12.47 3.66
C PHE A 174 8.88 -13.63 3.34
N MET A 175 8.07 -13.53 2.28
CA MET A 175 7.26 -14.67 1.81
C MET A 175 8.13 -15.88 1.41
N ILE A 176 9.27 -15.64 0.76
CA ILE A 176 10.22 -16.71 0.39
C ILE A 176 10.83 -17.33 1.65
N THR A 177 11.26 -16.51 2.60
CA THR A 177 11.81 -16.98 3.87
C THR A 177 10.80 -17.83 4.65
N LEU A 178 9.54 -17.38 4.79
CA LEU A 178 8.50 -18.18 5.45
C LEU A 178 8.30 -19.52 4.76
N PHE A 179 8.24 -19.52 3.43
CA PHE A 179 8.10 -20.74 2.64
C PHE A 179 9.26 -21.72 2.87
N TYR A 180 10.51 -21.23 2.86
CA TYR A 180 11.68 -22.06 3.15
C TYR A 180 11.72 -22.55 4.59
N GLY A 181 11.36 -21.69 5.56
CA GLY A 181 11.30 -22.03 6.98
C GLY A 181 10.30 -23.14 7.27
N ILE A 182 9.07 -23.03 6.76
CA ILE A 182 8.05 -24.06 6.97
C ILE A 182 8.45 -25.36 6.26
N GLN A 183 8.98 -25.30 5.04
CA GLN A 183 9.50 -26.50 4.38
C GLN A 183 10.65 -27.15 5.14
N TRP A 184 11.57 -26.35 5.69
CA TRP A 184 12.63 -26.86 6.56
C TRP A 184 12.02 -27.56 7.78
N THR A 185 11.03 -26.98 8.46
CA THR A 185 10.34 -27.59 9.60
C THR A 185 9.68 -28.92 9.23
N LEU A 186 8.94 -28.97 8.13
CA LEU A 186 8.28 -30.20 7.66
C LEU A 186 9.29 -31.32 7.34
N GLN A 187 10.46 -30.97 6.82
CA GLN A 187 11.51 -31.94 6.53
C GLN A 187 12.16 -32.54 7.78
N GLN A 188 12.04 -31.89 8.95
CA GLN A 188 12.59 -32.45 10.20
C GLN A 188 11.86 -33.71 10.66
N PHE A 189 10.60 -33.86 10.26
CA PHE A 189 9.82 -35.08 10.50
C PHE A 189 10.18 -36.24 9.55
N SER A 190 11.08 -36.02 8.59
CA SER A 190 11.61 -37.07 7.72
C SER A 190 12.97 -37.55 8.23
N ASN A 191 13.08 -38.84 8.57
CA ASN A 191 14.28 -39.48 9.13
C ASN A 191 15.50 -39.54 8.18
N LYS A 192 15.43 -38.92 7.00
CA LYS A 192 16.44 -39.04 5.94
C LYS A 192 17.65 -38.09 6.08
N LEU A 193 17.60 -37.07 6.94
CA LEU A 193 18.63 -36.02 7.01
C LEU A 193 19.52 -36.10 8.26
N ALA A 194 20.83 -36.15 8.06
CA ALA A 194 21.84 -36.02 9.10
C ALA A 194 21.83 -34.61 9.73
N TRP A 195 22.24 -34.50 11.01
CA TRP A 195 22.24 -33.25 11.77
C TRP A 195 22.95 -32.09 11.04
N LYS A 196 24.15 -32.35 10.49
CA LYS A 196 24.91 -31.36 9.71
C LYS A 196 24.11 -30.82 8.51
N GLY A 197 23.34 -31.67 7.83
CA GLY A 197 22.48 -31.24 6.72
C GLY A 197 21.33 -30.35 7.18
N ARG A 198 20.73 -30.65 8.34
CA ARG A 198 19.65 -29.84 8.94
C ARG A 198 20.11 -28.42 9.26
N VAL A 199 21.32 -28.28 9.83
CA VAL A 199 21.92 -26.98 10.17
C VAL A 199 22.27 -26.19 8.90
N MET A 200 22.86 -26.83 7.88
CA MET A 200 23.16 -26.16 6.62
C MET A 200 21.89 -25.66 5.92
N ASP A 201 20.81 -26.43 5.96
CA ASP A 201 19.52 -26.04 5.38
C ASP A 201 18.82 -24.90 6.13
N LEU A 202 19.22 -24.62 7.38
CA LEU A 202 18.71 -23.50 8.18
C LEU A 202 19.37 -22.16 7.79
N ILE A 203 20.59 -22.19 7.26
CA ILE A 203 21.32 -20.97 6.84
C ILE A 203 20.51 -20.12 5.85
N PRO A 204 20.00 -20.64 4.72
CA PRO A 204 19.23 -19.83 3.78
C PRO A 204 17.88 -19.35 4.35
N VAL A 205 17.41 -19.88 5.48
CA VAL A 205 16.19 -19.40 6.17
C VAL A 205 16.54 -18.24 7.10
N VAL A 206 17.56 -18.41 7.93
CA VAL A 206 17.85 -17.46 9.02
C VAL A 206 18.73 -16.30 8.56
N PHE A 207 19.73 -16.56 7.72
CA PHE A 207 20.73 -15.56 7.35
C PHE A 207 20.12 -14.34 6.63
N PRO A 208 19.24 -14.46 5.61
CA PRO A 208 18.68 -13.29 4.94
C PRO A 208 17.88 -12.37 5.88
N VAL A 209 17.08 -12.95 6.79
CA VAL A 209 16.31 -12.18 7.78
C VAL A 209 17.24 -11.43 8.72
N LEU A 210 18.21 -12.14 9.31
CA LEU A 210 19.17 -11.54 10.24
C LEU A 210 19.98 -10.45 9.55
N PHE A 211 20.40 -10.68 8.30
CA PHE A 211 21.14 -9.69 7.53
C PHE A 211 20.33 -8.41 7.33
N VAL A 212 19.07 -8.51 6.88
CA VAL A 212 18.21 -7.33 6.65
C VAL A 212 17.90 -6.61 7.97
N GLN A 213 17.66 -7.35 9.06
CA GLN A 213 17.44 -6.75 10.38
C GLN A 213 18.66 -6.03 10.92
N LEU A 214 19.85 -6.63 10.81
CA LEU A 214 21.11 -6.01 11.22
C LEU A 214 21.46 -4.83 10.33
N PHE A 215 21.22 -4.94 9.02
CA PHE A 215 21.38 -3.84 8.07
C PHE A 215 20.55 -2.64 8.51
N LEU A 216 19.23 -2.80 8.66
CA LEU A 216 18.35 -1.73 9.13
C LEU A 216 18.77 -1.18 10.49
N LYS A 217 19.11 -2.06 11.45
CA LYS A 217 19.57 -1.63 12.78
C LYS A 217 20.82 -0.75 12.73
N TRP A 218 21.69 -0.92 11.75
CA TRP A 218 22.93 -0.15 11.62
C TRP A 218 22.81 1.06 10.69
N THR A 219 21.90 1.02 9.72
CA THR A 219 21.75 2.08 8.71
C THR A 219 20.63 3.06 9.01
N ASP A 220 19.64 2.67 9.82
CA ASP A 220 18.49 3.49 10.15
C ASP A 220 18.69 4.21 11.49
N TYR A 221 18.89 5.53 11.42
CA TYR A 221 19.12 6.37 12.61
C TYR A 221 17.81 6.81 13.29
N ILE A 222 16.65 6.53 12.70
CA ILE A 222 15.34 6.93 13.24
C ILE A 222 14.92 5.93 14.33
N THR A 223 14.82 6.39 15.57
CA THR A 223 14.54 5.54 16.74
C THR A 223 13.06 5.43 17.10
N ASP A 224 12.20 6.28 16.52
CA ASP A 224 10.79 6.44 16.91
C ASP A 224 9.82 6.08 15.78
N ARG A 225 10.21 5.16 14.88
CA ARG A 225 9.33 4.68 13.81
C ARG A 225 8.07 4.01 14.36
N PRO A 226 6.93 4.12 13.66
CA PRO A 226 5.71 3.39 13.99
C PRO A 226 5.96 1.86 14.05
N VAL A 227 5.71 1.28 15.22
CA VAL A 227 5.89 -0.17 15.46
C VAL A 227 4.66 -0.98 15.04
N ASN A 228 3.49 -0.35 15.03
CA ASN A 228 2.19 -0.96 14.74
C ASN A 228 1.50 -0.21 13.60
N PRO A 229 1.91 -0.40 12.33
CA PRO A 229 1.21 0.18 11.20
C PRO A 229 -0.24 -0.31 11.14
N TYR A 230 -1.13 0.57 10.69
CA TYR A 230 -2.53 0.23 10.50
C TYR A 230 -2.69 -0.86 9.44
N GLY A 231 -3.72 -1.69 9.56
CA GLY A 231 -4.16 -2.59 8.50
C GLY A 231 -3.88 -4.08 8.71
N PHE A 232 -3.13 -4.49 9.73
CA PHE A 232 -2.87 -5.92 9.99
C PHE A 232 -4.17 -6.75 10.06
N PHE A 233 -5.22 -6.19 10.65
CA PHE A 233 -6.56 -6.80 10.73
C PHE A 233 -7.51 -6.39 9.59
N ASP A 234 -7.22 -5.29 8.90
CA ASP A 234 -8.09 -4.70 7.87
C ASP A 234 -7.71 -5.12 6.44
N TYR A 235 -6.47 -5.52 6.20
CA TYR A 235 -5.98 -5.94 4.87
C TYR A 235 -5.60 -7.42 4.85
N GLN A 236 -6.48 -8.25 5.41
CA GLN A 236 -6.39 -9.71 5.38
C GLN A 236 -7.01 -10.28 4.11
N ALA A 237 -6.57 -11.47 3.71
CA ALA A 237 -7.26 -12.25 2.71
C ALA A 237 -8.50 -12.91 3.32
N HIS A 238 -9.48 -13.17 2.48
CA HIS A 238 -10.65 -13.96 2.84
C HIS A 238 -10.75 -15.15 1.91
N TRP A 239 -11.32 -16.28 2.34
CA TRP A 239 -11.42 -17.48 1.48
C TRP A 239 -12.13 -17.18 0.15
N LYS A 240 -13.10 -16.25 0.16
CA LYS A 240 -13.79 -15.75 -1.04
C LYS A 240 -12.81 -15.15 -2.06
N SER A 241 -11.84 -14.36 -1.61
CA SER A 241 -10.83 -13.74 -2.47
C SER A 241 -9.80 -14.70 -3.09
N ILE A 242 -9.80 -15.97 -2.63
CA ILE A 242 -8.90 -17.04 -3.08
C ILE A 242 -9.63 -18.04 -3.98
N PHE A 243 -10.89 -18.36 -3.65
CA PHE A 243 -11.64 -19.43 -4.31
C PHE A 243 -12.82 -18.95 -5.15
N LEU A 244 -13.21 -17.68 -5.08
CA LEU A 244 -14.27 -17.11 -5.92
C LEU A 244 -13.70 -16.12 -6.93
N PRO A 245 -14.19 -16.12 -8.18
CA PRO A 245 -13.73 -15.19 -9.20
C PRO A 245 -14.15 -13.77 -8.83
N PRO A 246 -13.25 -12.77 -8.97
CA PRO A 246 -13.52 -11.40 -8.56
C PRO A 246 -14.45 -10.62 -9.49
N LYS A 247 -14.61 -11.07 -10.75
CA LYS A 247 -15.48 -10.48 -11.77
C LYS A 247 -15.75 -11.49 -12.89
N GLY A 248 -16.65 -11.16 -13.82
CA GLY A 248 -16.98 -11.97 -15.00
C GLY A 248 -18.28 -12.78 -14.86
N GLY A 249 -18.60 -13.61 -15.86
CA GLY A 249 -19.87 -14.35 -15.89
C GLY A 249 -20.03 -15.36 -14.73
N LEU A 250 -18.95 -16.05 -14.35
CA LEU A 250 -18.96 -16.94 -13.18
C LEU A 250 -19.19 -16.17 -11.87
N HIS A 251 -18.63 -14.96 -11.75
CA HIS A 251 -18.86 -14.10 -10.59
C HIS A 251 -20.33 -13.70 -10.48
N GLN A 252 -20.93 -13.20 -11.56
CA GLN A 252 -22.34 -12.80 -11.61
C GLN A 252 -23.29 -13.96 -11.27
N TRP A 253 -22.95 -15.18 -11.69
CA TRP A 253 -23.74 -16.36 -11.35
C TRP A 253 -23.61 -16.74 -9.87
N ILE A 254 -22.41 -16.70 -9.29
CA ILE A 254 -22.18 -17.05 -7.87
C ILE A 254 -22.77 -15.99 -6.93
N GLU A 255 -22.72 -14.72 -7.31
CA GLU A 255 -23.24 -13.59 -6.53
C GLU A 255 -24.74 -13.70 -6.21
N GLN A 256 -25.50 -14.43 -7.05
CA GLN A 256 -26.91 -14.76 -6.79
C GLN A 256 -27.10 -15.65 -5.55
N PHE A 257 -26.07 -16.36 -5.11
CA PHE A 257 -26.12 -17.33 -4.00
C PHE A 257 -25.24 -16.94 -2.82
N ILE A 258 -24.15 -16.19 -3.04
CA ILE A 258 -23.14 -15.88 -2.03
C ILE A 258 -22.75 -14.40 -2.13
N SER A 259 -22.81 -13.68 -1.00
CA SER A 259 -22.35 -12.27 -0.91
C SER A 259 -20.82 -12.14 -1.01
N PHE A 260 -20.37 -11.10 -1.73
CA PHE A 260 -18.98 -10.73 -1.94
C PHE A 260 -18.50 -9.56 -1.06
N GLU A 261 -19.27 -9.11 -0.05
CA GLU A 261 -18.94 -7.94 0.79
C GLU A 261 -17.56 -8.02 1.50
N GLU A 262 -17.06 -9.23 1.77
CA GLU A 262 -15.77 -9.46 2.43
C GLU A 262 -14.58 -9.50 1.44
N PHE A 263 -14.81 -9.15 0.18
CA PHE A 263 -13.76 -9.15 -0.84
C PHE A 263 -12.82 -7.95 -0.65
N ARG A 264 -11.58 -8.22 -0.24
CA ARG A 264 -10.55 -7.20 -0.03
C ARG A 264 -9.48 -7.26 -1.11
N TRP A 265 -9.28 -6.15 -1.81
CA TRP A 265 -8.27 -6.00 -2.87
C TRP A 265 -6.87 -6.47 -2.45
N GLU A 266 -6.49 -6.16 -1.20
CA GLU A 266 -5.15 -6.50 -0.70
C GLU A 266 -4.89 -8.00 -0.59
N GLY A 267 -5.95 -8.80 -0.41
CA GLY A 267 -5.89 -10.25 -0.31
C GLY A 267 -6.28 -11.01 -1.58
N GLN A 268 -6.52 -10.31 -2.69
CA GLN A 268 -6.94 -10.95 -3.93
C GLN A 268 -5.85 -11.87 -4.50
N ALA A 269 -6.13 -13.18 -4.52
CA ALA A 269 -5.26 -14.21 -5.10
C ALA A 269 -6.08 -15.41 -5.59
N TYR A 270 -7.06 -15.13 -6.45
CA TYR A 270 -7.94 -16.15 -7.02
C TYR A 270 -7.14 -17.23 -7.77
N VAL A 271 -7.32 -18.50 -7.38
CA VAL A 271 -6.49 -19.61 -7.89
C VAL A 271 -6.95 -20.18 -9.23
N GLY A 272 -8.13 -19.77 -9.73
CA GLY A 272 -8.70 -20.25 -10.99
C GLY A 272 -9.51 -21.53 -10.86
N PHE A 273 -10.52 -21.68 -11.71
CA PHE A 273 -11.43 -22.83 -11.72
C PHE A 273 -10.70 -24.16 -11.88
N LEU A 274 -9.73 -24.24 -12.81
CA LEU A 274 -8.98 -25.47 -13.08
C LEU A 274 -8.24 -25.95 -11.82
N THR A 275 -7.61 -25.02 -11.09
CA THR A 275 -6.90 -25.34 -9.86
C THR A 275 -7.87 -25.90 -8.82
N ILE A 276 -9.01 -25.24 -8.61
CA ILE A 276 -10.04 -25.68 -7.66
C ILE A 276 -10.51 -27.09 -7.99
N LEU A 277 -10.90 -27.33 -9.25
CA LEU A 277 -11.37 -28.63 -9.72
C LEU A 277 -10.31 -29.72 -9.52
N MET A 278 -9.05 -29.45 -9.89
CA MET A 278 -7.97 -30.42 -9.77
C MET A 278 -7.52 -30.66 -8.33
N LEU A 279 -7.63 -29.68 -7.44
CA LEU A 279 -7.43 -29.90 -6.00
C LEU A 279 -8.50 -30.83 -5.43
N SER A 280 -9.77 -30.66 -5.82
CA SER A 280 -10.86 -31.57 -5.43
C SER A 280 -10.61 -33.00 -5.92
N VAL A 281 -10.20 -33.16 -7.20
CA VAL A 281 -9.82 -34.46 -7.76
C VAL A 281 -8.60 -35.05 -7.03
N GLY A 282 -7.58 -34.23 -6.75
CA GLY A 282 -6.39 -34.63 -6.01
C GLY A 282 -6.69 -35.10 -4.58
N LEU A 283 -7.63 -34.43 -3.90
CA LEU A 283 -8.11 -34.84 -2.58
C LEU A 283 -8.77 -36.23 -2.62
N ILE A 284 -9.62 -36.48 -3.62
CA ILE A 284 -10.25 -37.80 -3.82
C ILE A 284 -9.18 -38.88 -4.05
N TYR A 285 -8.20 -38.62 -4.93
CA TYR A 285 -7.08 -39.54 -5.14
C TYR A 285 -6.27 -39.81 -3.86
N GLY A 286 -6.01 -38.76 -3.07
CA GLY A 286 -5.32 -38.86 -1.79
C GLY A 286 -6.07 -39.75 -0.79
N ILE A 287 -7.38 -39.54 -0.63
CA ILE A 287 -8.25 -40.37 0.24
C ILE A 287 -8.23 -41.83 -0.22
N ILE A 288 -8.40 -42.09 -1.52
CA ILE A 288 -8.36 -43.46 -2.06
C ILE A 288 -6.99 -44.12 -1.81
N HIS A 289 -5.89 -43.38 -1.95
CA HIS A 289 -4.55 -43.91 -1.68
C HIS A 289 -4.34 -44.27 -0.21
N LEU A 290 -4.84 -43.44 0.71
CA LEU A 290 -4.81 -43.69 2.16
C LEU A 290 -5.64 -44.92 2.54
N LEU A 291 -6.87 -45.02 2.02
CA LEU A 291 -7.76 -46.15 2.27
C LEU A 291 -7.21 -47.47 1.73
N LYS A 292 -6.52 -47.43 0.58
CA LYS A 292 -5.90 -48.62 -0.02
C LYS A 292 -4.56 -49.01 0.63
N ARG A 293 -4.13 -48.34 1.71
CA ARG A 293 -2.85 -48.56 2.43
C ARG A 293 -1.65 -48.77 1.49
N ARG A 294 -1.62 -48.05 0.37
CA ARG A 294 -0.56 -48.21 -0.63
C ARG A 294 0.77 -47.66 -0.11
N GLN A 295 1.87 -48.17 -0.69
CA GLN A 295 3.26 -47.87 -0.34
C GLN A 295 3.59 -46.36 -0.24
N SER A 296 4.76 -46.08 0.36
CA SER A 296 5.31 -44.76 0.60
C SER A 296 5.30 -43.86 -0.64
N LEU A 297 5.00 -42.58 -0.43
CA LEU A 297 5.04 -41.57 -1.48
C LEU A 297 6.45 -41.43 -2.03
N ASN A 298 6.56 -41.32 -3.36
CA ASN A 298 7.83 -41.00 -4.00
C ASN A 298 8.33 -39.61 -3.53
N ASP A 299 9.63 -39.38 -3.64
CA ASP A 299 10.25 -38.15 -3.10
C ASP A 299 9.72 -36.87 -3.78
N ALA A 300 9.35 -36.92 -5.07
CA ALA A 300 8.82 -35.78 -5.80
C ALA A 300 7.41 -35.38 -5.30
N THR A 301 6.50 -36.34 -5.16
CA THR A 301 5.16 -36.15 -4.60
C THR A 301 5.24 -35.68 -3.16
N ARG A 302 6.14 -36.26 -2.34
CA ARG A 302 6.34 -35.81 -0.96
C ARG A 302 6.81 -34.36 -0.90
N ASN A 303 7.78 -33.98 -1.72
CA ASN A 303 8.28 -32.60 -1.77
C ASN A 303 7.20 -31.62 -2.26
N LEU A 304 6.36 -32.02 -3.22
CA LEU A 304 5.23 -31.20 -3.67
C LEU A 304 4.18 -31.03 -2.56
N LEU A 305 3.88 -32.07 -1.80
CA LEU A 305 2.98 -31.98 -0.65
C LEU A 305 3.58 -31.10 0.46
N PHE A 306 4.89 -31.19 0.72
CA PHE A 306 5.55 -30.28 1.67
C PHE A 306 5.48 -28.82 1.20
N ALA A 307 5.68 -28.55 -0.09
CA ALA A 307 5.45 -27.24 -0.67
C ALA A 307 4.00 -26.78 -0.49
N PHE A 308 3.02 -27.65 -0.79
CA PHE A 308 1.59 -27.33 -0.65
C PHE A 308 1.22 -27.04 0.80
N THR A 309 1.66 -27.87 1.74
CA THR A 309 1.45 -27.66 3.18
C THR A 309 2.10 -26.36 3.64
N ALA A 310 3.34 -26.07 3.21
CA ALA A 310 3.99 -24.81 3.54
C ALA A 310 3.19 -23.60 3.03
N ALA A 311 2.73 -23.65 1.77
CA ALA A 311 1.92 -22.59 1.19
C ALA A 311 0.54 -22.46 1.87
N LEU A 312 -0.06 -23.57 2.33
CA LEU A 312 -1.30 -23.57 3.09
C LEU A 312 -1.14 -22.89 4.46
N PHE A 313 -0.04 -23.13 5.18
CA PHE A 313 0.25 -22.41 6.43
C PHE A 313 0.39 -20.91 6.22
N ILE A 314 1.04 -20.49 5.12
CA ILE A 314 1.16 -19.08 4.76
C ILE A 314 -0.21 -18.50 4.35
N LEU A 315 -1.07 -19.28 3.68
CA LEU A 315 -2.45 -18.88 3.40
C LEU A 315 -3.25 -18.64 4.68
N ILE A 316 -3.15 -19.53 5.66
CA ILE A 316 -3.81 -19.39 6.97
C ILE A 316 -3.33 -18.10 7.66
N LEU A 317 -2.03 -17.81 7.60
CA LEU A 317 -1.48 -16.54 8.09
C LEU A 317 -2.08 -15.34 7.34
N SER A 318 -2.29 -15.45 6.03
CA SER A 318 -2.89 -14.38 5.21
C SER A 318 -4.34 -14.05 5.59
N PHE A 319 -5.05 -15.02 6.18
CA PHE A 319 -6.39 -14.83 6.75
C PHE A 319 -6.37 -14.20 8.15
N GLY A 320 -5.20 -13.88 8.69
CA GLY A 320 -5.05 -13.35 10.05
C GLY A 320 -5.08 -14.40 11.14
N PHE A 321 -5.13 -15.69 10.81
CA PHE A 321 -5.08 -16.75 11.82
C PHE A 321 -3.64 -17.05 12.26
N PRO A 322 -3.42 -17.35 13.55
CA PRO A 322 -4.42 -17.41 14.63
C PRO A 322 -4.73 -16.08 15.34
N PHE A 323 -4.15 -14.96 14.92
CA PHE A 323 -4.25 -13.66 15.60
C PHE A 323 -5.68 -13.11 15.68
N ASN A 324 -6.56 -13.43 14.73
CA ASN A 324 -7.98 -13.06 14.80
C ASN A 324 -8.69 -13.67 16.01
N GLY A 325 -8.29 -14.87 16.45
CA GLY A 325 -8.87 -15.53 17.63
C GLY A 325 -8.29 -15.01 18.95
N ASN A 326 -6.99 -14.67 18.96
CA ASN A 326 -6.34 -14.03 20.10
C ASN A 326 -5.36 -12.95 19.63
N PRO A 327 -5.82 -11.68 19.53
CA PRO A 327 -4.97 -10.57 19.09
C PRO A 327 -3.73 -10.36 19.96
N GLY A 328 -3.77 -10.78 21.23
CA GLY A 328 -2.63 -10.69 22.15
C GLY A 328 -1.42 -11.53 21.73
N TRP A 329 -1.60 -12.57 20.90
CA TRP A 329 -0.46 -13.33 20.35
C TRP A 329 0.39 -12.51 19.38
N LEU A 330 -0.15 -11.42 18.85
CA LEU A 330 0.63 -10.52 18.01
C LEU A 330 1.69 -9.75 18.82
N GLU A 331 1.49 -9.60 20.14
CA GLU A 331 2.49 -8.99 21.04
C GLU A 331 3.73 -9.86 21.23
N THR A 332 3.65 -11.18 21.03
CA THR A 332 4.82 -12.07 21.11
C THR A 332 5.60 -12.13 19.80
N LEU A 333 4.91 -11.98 18.66
CA LEU A 333 5.50 -11.99 17.31
C LEU A 333 5.55 -10.58 16.71
N THR A 334 6.22 -9.66 17.41
CA THR A 334 6.25 -8.22 17.07
C THR A 334 6.77 -7.93 15.66
N PHE A 335 7.63 -8.78 15.09
CA PHE A 335 8.11 -8.62 13.72
C PHE A 335 6.99 -8.73 12.66
N LEU A 336 5.91 -9.48 12.94
CA LEU A 336 4.76 -9.60 12.03
C LEU A 336 3.94 -8.31 11.99
N LYS A 337 3.95 -7.51 13.06
CA LYS A 337 3.24 -6.23 13.13
C LYS A 337 3.68 -5.25 12.05
N GLN A 338 4.92 -5.39 11.57
CA GLN A 338 5.47 -4.55 10.52
C GLN A 338 4.72 -4.70 9.17
N PHE A 339 3.98 -5.80 8.96
CA PHE A 339 3.25 -6.03 7.72
C PHE A 339 1.80 -5.55 7.81
N ARG A 340 1.53 -4.39 7.19
CA ARG A 340 0.19 -3.82 7.03
C ARG A 340 -0.81 -4.72 6.29
N ALA A 341 -0.43 -5.41 5.23
CA ALA A 341 -1.34 -6.15 4.34
C ALA A 341 -1.08 -7.66 4.34
N LEU A 342 -1.60 -8.34 5.36
CA LEU A 342 -1.46 -9.80 5.50
C LEU A 342 -2.03 -10.59 4.32
N GLY A 343 -3.05 -10.07 3.63
CA GLY A 343 -3.66 -10.74 2.48
C GLY A 343 -2.68 -11.06 1.35
N ARG A 344 -1.60 -10.27 1.21
CA ARG A 344 -0.55 -10.48 0.20
C ARG A 344 0.22 -11.79 0.40
N PHE A 345 0.22 -12.35 1.62
CA PHE A 345 0.84 -13.64 1.93
C PHE A 345 0.12 -14.83 1.27
N SER A 346 -1.03 -14.63 0.61
CA SER A 346 -1.70 -15.67 -0.16
C SER A 346 -0.96 -16.06 -1.47
N TRP A 347 0.00 -15.26 -1.95
CA TRP A 347 0.63 -15.49 -3.26
C TRP A 347 1.43 -16.79 -3.39
N PRO A 348 2.23 -17.24 -2.39
CA PRO A 348 2.81 -18.58 -2.40
C PRO A 348 1.77 -19.68 -2.60
N PHE A 349 0.60 -19.56 -1.96
CA PHE A 349 -0.49 -20.53 -2.13
C PHE A 349 -1.02 -20.54 -3.55
N PHE A 350 -1.22 -19.38 -4.18
CA PHE A 350 -1.62 -19.30 -5.58
C PHE A 350 -0.70 -20.13 -6.51
N TYR A 351 0.61 -19.91 -6.43
CA TYR A 351 1.56 -20.61 -7.31
C TYR A 351 1.67 -22.11 -7.00
N VAL A 352 1.77 -22.49 -5.71
CA VAL A 352 1.94 -23.89 -5.34
C VAL A 352 0.68 -24.71 -5.60
N SER A 353 -0.50 -24.16 -5.28
CA SER A 353 -1.78 -24.83 -5.55
C SER A 353 -2.03 -24.97 -7.05
N GLY A 354 -1.73 -23.95 -7.85
CA GLY A 354 -1.82 -24.02 -9.31
C GLY A 354 -0.89 -25.08 -9.91
N VAL A 355 0.38 -25.13 -9.48
CA VAL A 355 1.32 -26.18 -9.89
C VAL A 355 0.82 -27.56 -9.50
N LEU A 356 0.32 -27.74 -8.26
CA LEU A 356 -0.27 -29.00 -7.82
C LEU A 356 -1.47 -29.40 -8.70
N GLY A 357 -2.36 -28.46 -9.00
CA GLY A 357 -3.52 -28.70 -9.87
C GLY A 357 -3.10 -29.18 -11.27
N ILE A 358 -2.09 -28.54 -11.87
CA ILE A 358 -1.56 -28.95 -13.19
C ILE A 358 -0.86 -30.32 -13.12
N VAL A 359 -0.15 -30.63 -12.03
CA VAL A 359 0.44 -31.96 -11.81
C VAL A 359 -0.65 -33.03 -11.73
N VAL A 360 -1.72 -32.78 -10.96
CA VAL A 360 -2.87 -33.69 -10.86
C VAL A 360 -3.55 -33.87 -12.22
N LEU A 361 -3.75 -32.79 -12.98
CA LEU A 361 -4.26 -32.85 -14.35
C LEU A 361 -3.38 -33.72 -15.25
N SER A 362 -2.05 -33.61 -15.14
CA SER A 362 -1.13 -34.44 -15.91
C SER A 362 -1.17 -35.92 -15.50
N LEU A 363 -1.41 -36.23 -14.23
CA LEU A 363 -1.61 -37.59 -13.77
C LEU A 363 -2.94 -38.16 -14.29
N LEU A 364 -4.01 -37.37 -14.24
CA LEU A 364 -5.32 -37.72 -14.79
C LEU A 364 -5.23 -37.97 -16.30
N TYR A 365 -4.53 -37.12 -17.04
CA TYR A 365 -4.26 -37.31 -18.47
C TYR A 365 -3.58 -38.66 -18.75
N LYS A 366 -2.49 -38.97 -18.02
CA LYS A 366 -1.76 -40.26 -18.15
C LYS A 366 -2.64 -41.47 -17.81
N GLN A 367 -3.56 -41.30 -16.86
CA GLN A 367 -4.48 -42.36 -16.47
C GLN A 367 -5.57 -42.56 -17.52
N LEU A 368 -6.17 -41.49 -18.04
CA LEU A 368 -7.18 -41.57 -19.09
C LEU A 368 -6.58 -42.15 -20.38
N SER A 369 -5.38 -41.72 -20.76
CA SER A 369 -4.72 -42.17 -21.98
C SER A 369 -4.37 -43.66 -21.95
N SER A 370 -4.13 -44.24 -20.76
CA SER A 370 -3.84 -45.67 -20.62
C SER A 370 -5.08 -46.57 -20.77
N PHE A 371 -6.29 -46.02 -20.61
CA PHE A 371 -7.55 -46.73 -20.87
C PHE A 371 -7.97 -46.71 -22.34
N GLU A 372 -7.31 -45.93 -23.19
CA GLU A 372 -7.66 -45.83 -24.60
C GLU A 372 -7.15 -47.04 -25.40
N LYS A 373 -8.02 -47.60 -26.27
CA LYS A 373 -7.71 -48.79 -27.09
C LYS A 373 -6.50 -48.62 -28.00
N ASN A 374 -6.21 -47.39 -28.42
CA ASN A 374 -5.03 -47.06 -29.20
C ASN A 374 -4.06 -46.19 -28.38
N PRO A 375 -3.09 -46.80 -27.67
CA PRO A 375 -2.19 -46.10 -26.76
C PRO A 375 -1.27 -45.09 -27.46
N ILE A 376 -1.21 -45.11 -28.80
CA ILE A 376 -0.38 -44.22 -29.61
C ILE A 376 -1.10 -42.89 -29.88
N ARG A 377 -2.43 -42.83 -29.77
CA ARG A 377 -3.22 -41.63 -30.12
C ARG A 377 -4.36 -41.39 -29.11
N PRO A 378 -4.06 -40.83 -27.92
CA PRO A 378 -5.05 -40.65 -26.87
C PRO A 378 -5.98 -39.45 -27.11
N TYR A 379 -6.78 -39.50 -28.18
CA TYR A 379 -7.57 -38.36 -28.66
C TYR A 379 -8.56 -37.86 -27.61
N THR A 380 -9.22 -38.76 -26.87
CA THR A 380 -10.27 -38.35 -25.91
C THR A 380 -9.66 -37.63 -24.70
N SER A 381 -8.53 -38.14 -24.21
CA SER A 381 -7.78 -37.55 -23.10
C SER A 381 -7.21 -36.17 -23.46
N ILE A 382 -6.72 -36.01 -24.69
CA ILE A 382 -6.24 -34.72 -25.20
C ILE A 382 -7.39 -33.72 -25.26
N VAL A 383 -8.50 -34.07 -25.91
CA VAL A 383 -9.67 -33.18 -26.04
C VAL A 383 -10.19 -32.75 -24.66
N PHE A 384 -10.33 -33.69 -23.73
CA PHE A 384 -10.78 -33.39 -22.36
C PHE A 384 -9.89 -32.35 -21.67
N VAL A 385 -8.57 -32.56 -21.67
CA VAL A 385 -7.62 -31.64 -21.03
C VAL A 385 -7.56 -30.29 -21.77
N SER A 386 -7.65 -30.28 -23.09
CA SER A 386 -7.72 -29.06 -23.89
C SER A 386 -8.98 -28.24 -23.58
N VAL A 387 -10.13 -28.87 -23.37
CA VAL A 387 -11.36 -28.19 -22.95
C VAL A 387 -11.18 -27.53 -21.58
N LEU A 388 -10.60 -28.24 -20.61
CA LEU A 388 -10.32 -27.70 -19.28
C LEU A 388 -9.38 -26.48 -19.33
N PHE A 389 -8.32 -26.55 -20.13
CA PHE A 389 -7.44 -25.38 -20.33
C PHE A 389 -8.15 -24.23 -21.06
N SER A 390 -9.04 -24.53 -22.01
CA SER A 390 -9.81 -23.51 -22.72
C SER A 390 -10.69 -22.71 -21.76
N PHE A 391 -11.36 -23.37 -20.82
CA PHE A 391 -12.12 -22.69 -19.77
C PHE A 391 -11.23 -21.78 -18.90
N GLN A 392 -10.08 -22.28 -18.44
CA GLN A 392 -9.12 -21.49 -17.66
C GLN A 392 -8.60 -20.28 -18.45
N LEU A 393 -8.34 -20.42 -19.75
CA LEU A 393 -7.89 -19.32 -20.62
C LEU A 393 -8.96 -18.24 -20.76
N VAL A 394 -10.22 -18.64 -21.00
CA VAL A 394 -11.35 -17.70 -21.10
C VAL A 394 -11.55 -16.95 -19.77
N GLU A 395 -11.48 -17.67 -18.65
CA GLU A 395 -11.53 -17.07 -17.33
C GLU A 395 -10.39 -16.07 -17.12
N ALA A 396 -9.14 -16.48 -17.36
CA ALA A 396 -7.98 -15.61 -17.20
C ALA A 396 -8.09 -14.35 -18.07
N TRP A 397 -8.53 -14.49 -19.33
CA TRP A 397 -8.72 -13.37 -20.24
C TRP A 397 -9.73 -12.35 -19.71
N ASN A 398 -10.85 -12.80 -19.16
CA ASN A 398 -11.86 -11.93 -18.57
C ASN A 398 -11.37 -11.23 -17.28
N LEU A 399 -10.42 -11.85 -16.58
CA LEU A 399 -9.84 -11.31 -15.36
C LEU A 399 -8.76 -10.25 -15.60
N LEU A 400 -8.05 -10.31 -16.73
CA LEU A 400 -7.05 -9.31 -17.08
C LEU A 400 -7.67 -7.90 -17.15
N VAL A 401 -7.03 -6.95 -16.47
CA VAL A 401 -7.33 -5.52 -16.58
C VAL A 401 -6.06 -4.86 -17.07
N ILE A 402 -6.08 -4.38 -18.31
CA ILE A 402 -4.99 -3.59 -18.89
C ILE A 402 -5.55 -2.19 -19.13
N PRO A 403 -4.93 -1.13 -18.60
CA PRO A 403 -5.30 0.23 -18.93
C PRO A 403 -5.29 0.47 -20.45
N LYS A 404 -6.28 1.20 -20.96
CA LYS A 404 -6.39 1.51 -22.39
C LYS A 404 -5.25 2.41 -22.88
N SER A 405 -4.71 3.24 -21.99
CA SER A 405 -3.63 4.18 -22.26
C SER A 405 -2.73 4.32 -21.03
N PHE A 406 -1.47 4.64 -21.27
CA PHE A 406 -0.51 4.99 -20.23
C PHE A 406 -0.30 6.50 -20.20
N THR A 407 0.19 7.01 -19.07
CA THR A 407 0.51 8.44 -18.94
C THR A 407 1.90 8.73 -19.49
N ALA A 408 2.11 9.92 -20.05
CA ALA A 408 3.42 10.36 -20.50
C ALA A 408 4.43 10.43 -19.34
N ASN A 409 5.71 10.19 -19.64
CA ASN A 409 6.76 10.22 -18.63
C ASN A 409 7.10 11.66 -18.22
N ILE A 410 6.58 12.08 -17.06
CA ILE A 410 6.82 13.41 -16.49
C ILE A 410 8.27 13.64 -16.05
N PHE A 411 9.09 12.58 -15.96
CA PHE A 411 10.51 12.66 -15.61
C PHE A 411 11.41 12.83 -16.84
N ASP A 412 10.87 12.66 -18.05
CA ASP A 412 11.57 13.03 -19.29
C ASP A 412 11.24 14.49 -19.67
N TYR A 413 12.22 15.37 -19.51
CA TYR A 413 12.07 16.80 -19.82
C TYR A 413 11.63 17.05 -21.27
N LYS A 414 11.96 16.16 -22.22
CA LYS A 414 11.59 16.34 -23.64
C LYS A 414 10.08 16.30 -23.83
N GLN A 415 9.38 15.45 -23.09
CA GLN A 415 7.94 15.22 -23.22
C GLN A 415 7.08 16.28 -22.54
N LEU A 416 7.67 17.06 -21.64
CA LEU A 416 6.95 18.11 -20.95
C LEU A 416 6.45 19.18 -21.91
N ASN A 417 5.25 19.68 -21.65
CA ASN A 417 4.69 20.78 -22.43
C ASN A 417 5.39 22.12 -22.10
N LYS A 418 5.05 23.17 -22.86
CA LYS A 418 5.69 24.50 -22.70
C LYS A 418 5.47 25.10 -21.32
N GLU A 419 4.30 24.88 -20.73
CA GLU A 419 3.91 25.43 -19.44
C GLU A 419 4.60 24.72 -18.27
N GLU A 420 4.69 23.40 -18.29
CA GLU A 420 5.47 22.59 -17.34
C GLU A 420 6.95 23.01 -17.36
N LYS A 421 7.53 23.15 -18.57
CA LYS A 421 8.91 23.64 -18.75
C LYS A 421 9.12 25.05 -18.20
N ALA A 422 8.15 25.94 -18.38
CA ALA A 422 8.22 27.30 -17.86
C ALA A 422 8.19 27.30 -16.32
N LEU A 423 7.28 26.52 -15.71
CA LEU A 423 7.18 26.36 -14.26
C LEU A 423 8.50 25.86 -13.65
N ILE A 424 9.10 24.81 -14.24
CA ILE A 424 10.42 24.27 -13.84
C ILE A 424 11.51 25.34 -13.98
N LYS A 425 11.54 26.08 -15.09
CA LYS A 425 12.55 27.11 -15.35
C LYS A 425 12.50 28.23 -14.31
N ILE A 426 11.31 28.63 -13.86
CA ILE A 426 11.16 29.60 -12.77
C ILE A 426 11.62 28.99 -11.44
N GLY A 427 11.21 27.75 -11.12
CA GLY A 427 11.65 27.05 -9.91
C GLY A 427 13.17 26.98 -9.77
N LYS A 428 13.89 26.71 -10.87
CA LYS A 428 15.37 26.68 -10.92
C LYS A 428 16.06 28.02 -10.69
N LYS A 429 15.39 29.14 -10.97
CA LYS A 429 16.00 30.47 -10.82
C LYS A 429 16.10 30.90 -9.35
N GLY A 430 15.35 30.28 -8.45
CA GLY A 430 15.40 30.56 -7.01
C GLY A 430 16.43 29.72 -6.27
N THR A 431 16.85 30.20 -5.11
CA THR A 431 17.77 29.51 -4.18
C THR A 431 17.03 28.92 -2.96
N LYS A 432 15.76 28.57 -3.12
CA LYS A 432 14.93 28.08 -2.01
C LYS A 432 15.26 26.61 -1.72
N PRO A 433 15.49 26.22 -0.46
CA PRO A 433 15.91 24.86 -0.09
C PRO A 433 14.86 23.76 -0.25
N ALA A 434 13.56 24.06 -0.28
CA ALA A 434 12.51 23.06 -0.47
C ALA A 434 11.22 23.63 -1.08
N ILE A 435 10.36 22.74 -1.56
CA ILE A 435 9.02 23.02 -2.08
C ILE A 435 7.97 22.57 -1.05
N LEU A 436 7.17 23.52 -0.56
CA LEU A 436 5.96 23.28 0.25
C LEU A 436 4.75 23.15 -0.70
N PRO A 437 4.18 21.95 -0.87
CA PRO A 437 2.96 21.76 -1.65
C PRO A 437 1.74 22.17 -0.83
N LEU A 438 0.76 22.80 -1.49
CA LEU A 438 -0.55 23.15 -0.96
C LEU A 438 -1.66 22.64 -1.91
N PRO A 439 -2.61 21.79 -1.48
CA PRO A 439 -2.73 21.18 -0.16
C PRO A 439 -1.49 20.37 0.21
N TRP A 440 -1.07 20.51 1.45
CA TRP A 440 0.02 19.78 2.04
C TRP A 440 -0.39 18.33 2.26
N PHE A 441 0.58 17.43 2.15
CA PHE A 441 0.36 16.00 2.35
C PHE A 441 1.40 15.41 3.30
N HIS A 442 0.94 14.46 4.10
CA HIS A 442 1.75 13.68 5.02
C HIS A 442 1.16 12.29 5.17
N ILE A 443 1.80 11.31 4.55
CA ILE A 443 1.38 9.92 4.50
C ILE A 443 2.57 9.09 4.98
N GLY A 444 2.36 8.27 6.01
CA GLY A 444 3.40 7.37 6.53
C GLY A 444 3.60 7.30 8.03
N SER A 445 3.01 8.21 8.81
CA SER A 445 3.20 8.24 10.26
C SER A 445 2.28 7.27 11.04
N GLU A 446 1.31 6.66 10.35
CA GLU A 446 0.28 5.74 10.87
C GLU A 446 -0.74 6.36 11.84
N ILE A 447 -0.48 7.56 12.36
CA ILE A 447 -1.35 8.23 13.36
C ILE A 447 -1.84 9.57 12.82
N TYR A 448 -0.92 10.40 12.32
CA TYR A 448 -1.22 11.70 11.76
C TYR A 448 -1.01 11.69 10.26
N GLY A 449 -1.89 12.37 9.54
CA GLY A 449 -1.72 12.44 8.12
C GLY A 449 -2.73 13.29 7.41
N LYS A 450 -2.37 13.60 6.18
CA LYS A 450 -3.19 14.36 5.26
C LYS A 450 -2.85 13.91 3.84
N GLU A 451 -3.87 13.75 3.02
CA GLU A 451 -3.69 13.45 1.61
C GLU A 451 -3.91 14.72 0.78
N ALA A 452 -3.12 14.88 -0.27
CA ALA A 452 -3.36 15.88 -1.30
C ALA A 452 -4.02 15.23 -2.51
N ASN A 453 -4.62 16.04 -3.38
CA ASN A 453 -5.15 15.53 -4.63
C ASN A 453 -4.01 15.08 -5.58
N ALA A 454 -4.39 14.28 -6.59
CA ALA A 454 -3.45 13.72 -7.55
C ALA A 454 -2.63 14.79 -8.30
N GLU A 455 -3.24 15.95 -8.59
CA GLU A 455 -2.58 17.02 -9.33
C GLU A 455 -1.48 17.70 -8.50
N THR A 456 -1.75 17.99 -7.22
CA THR A 456 -0.74 18.54 -6.31
C THR A 456 0.42 17.58 -6.12
N LEU A 457 0.14 16.28 -5.93
CA LEU A 457 1.19 15.25 -5.85
C LEU A 457 2.04 15.20 -7.13
N ARG A 458 1.39 15.05 -8.28
CA ARG A 458 2.06 14.94 -9.59
C ARG A 458 2.97 16.12 -9.86
N ASN A 459 2.46 17.34 -9.71
CA ASN A 459 3.20 18.54 -10.08
C ASN A 459 4.29 18.88 -9.06
N SER A 460 4.13 18.51 -7.79
CA SER A 460 5.20 18.60 -6.79
C SER A 460 6.35 17.65 -7.12
N PHE A 461 6.05 16.41 -7.52
CA PHE A 461 7.05 15.44 -7.98
C PHE A 461 7.73 15.91 -9.26
N LEU A 462 6.98 16.45 -10.24
CA LEU A 462 7.53 17.03 -11.47
C LEU A 462 8.51 18.17 -11.16
N LEU A 463 8.10 19.13 -10.32
CA LEU A 463 8.94 20.25 -9.94
C LEU A 463 10.22 19.78 -9.25
N SER A 464 10.09 18.94 -8.23
CA SER A 464 11.22 18.41 -7.47
C SER A 464 12.18 17.60 -8.35
N ALA A 465 11.65 16.70 -9.18
CA ALA A 465 12.44 15.84 -10.06
C ALA A 465 13.25 16.63 -11.09
N HIS A 466 12.76 17.77 -11.59
CA HIS A 466 13.51 18.54 -12.60
C HIS A 466 14.38 19.64 -12.00
N THR A 467 14.06 20.12 -10.81
CA THR A 467 14.81 21.18 -10.12
C THR A 467 15.91 20.62 -9.21
N GLY A 468 15.77 19.39 -8.70
CA GLY A 468 16.60 18.85 -7.62
C GLY A 468 16.28 19.46 -6.26
N ILE A 469 15.20 20.23 -6.14
CA ILE A 469 14.76 20.83 -4.87
C ILE A 469 13.85 19.82 -4.16
N PRO A 470 14.14 19.44 -2.90
CA PRO A 470 13.35 18.45 -2.18
C PRO A 470 11.98 18.99 -1.75
N ILE A 471 11.08 18.09 -1.39
CA ILE A 471 9.70 18.40 -1.00
C ILE A 471 9.58 18.44 0.54
N TYR A 472 8.95 19.52 1.04
CA TYR A 472 8.55 19.71 2.44
C TYR A 472 7.18 19.05 2.71
N ALA A 473 7.10 17.76 2.42
CA ALA A 473 5.93 16.91 2.59
C ALA A 473 6.38 15.44 2.54
N VAL A 474 5.52 14.51 2.96
CA VAL A 474 5.90 13.11 3.14
C VAL A 474 4.89 12.19 2.49
N MET A 475 5.37 11.24 1.69
CA MET A 475 4.59 10.10 1.21
C MET A 475 5.49 8.85 1.21
N MET A 476 5.76 8.30 2.38
CA MET A 476 6.71 7.19 2.60
C MET A 476 6.21 6.24 3.69
N GLY A 477 6.81 5.07 3.85
CA GLY A 477 6.40 4.10 4.87
C GLY A 477 7.05 4.38 6.23
N ARG A 478 6.27 4.36 7.32
CA ARG A 478 6.78 4.35 8.71
C ARG A 478 7.71 5.53 9.04
N THR A 479 7.28 6.73 8.69
CA THR A 479 8.02 7.97 8.99
C THR A 479 8.05 8.25 10.50
N SER A 480 9.14 8.87 10.97
CA SER A 480 9.33 9.28 12.37
C SER A 480 8.13 10.05 12.93
N LYS A 481 7.74 9.71 14.16
CA LYS A 481 6.62 10.35 14.86
C LYS A 481 6.98 11.77 15.29
N GLN A 482 8.20 11.99 15.79
CA GLN A 482 8.71 13.30 16.17
C GLN A 482 8.83 14.23 14.97
N GLN A 483 9.39 13.75 13.86
CA GLN A 483 9.49 14.57 12.63
C GLN A 483 8.09 14.94 12.13
N THR A 484 7.15 14.00 12.16
CA THR A 484 5.74 14.26 11.82
C THR A 484 5.15 15.40 12.65
N VAL A 485 5.28 15.33 13.98
CA VAL A 485 4.77 16.38 14.88
C VAL A 485 5.44 17.73 14.61
N ASP A 486 6.75 17.75 14.33
CA ASP A 486 7.49 18.98 13.96
C ASP A 486 6.89 19.64 12.68
N TYR A 487 6.43 18.88 11.69
CA TYR A 487 5.72 19.43 10.50
C TYR A 487 4.35 20.02 10.83
N PHE A 488 3.52 19.28 11.57
CA PHE A 488 2.19 19.78 11.90
C PHE A 488 2.29 21.08 12.70
N HIS A 489 3.27 21.19 13.61
CA HIS A 489 3.58 22.43 14.30
C HIS A 489 4.13 23.55 13.41
N SER A 490 4.90 23.23 12.36
CA SER A 490 5.39 24.27 11.44
C SER A 490 4.27 24.90 10.62
N LEU A 491 3.25 24.11 10.27
CA LEU A 491 2.08 24.57 9.53
C LEU A 491 1.04 25.26 10.43
N GLY A 492 0.92 24.80 11.69
CA GLY A 492 0.07 25.41 12.69
C GLY A 492 0.64 26.76 13.14
N ASN A 493 -0.10 27.84 12.94
CA ASN A 493 0.27 29.21 13.32
C ASN A 493 0.33 29.46 14.85
N GLU A 494 0.57 28.41 15.65
CA GLU A 494 0.74 28.48 17.10
C GLU A 494 2.21 28.80 17.42
N ASN A 495 2.46 29.64 18.44
CA ASN A 495 3.76 30.15 18.92
C ASN A 495 4.81 29.09 19.34
N THR A 496 4.68 27.86 18.87
CA THR A 496 5.69 26.83 18.98
C THR A 496 6.90 27.19 18.12
N ARG A 497 8.10 27.11 18.71
CA ARG A 497 9.38 27.33 18.03
C ARG A 497 9.57 26.26 16.95
N SER A 498 8.94 26.43 15.79
CA SER A 498 9.19 25.58 14.64
C SER A 498 10.64 25.73 14.21
N LYS A 499 11.32 24.61 13.95
CA LYS A 499 12.71 24.59 13.48
C LYS A 499 12.83 25.03 12.02
N THR A 500 11.75 25.02 11.24
CA THR A 500 11.77 25.35 9.81
C THR A 500 11.05 26.67 9.57
N ASP A 501 11.79 27.63 9.04
CA ASP A 501 11.23 28.90 8.57
C ASP A 501 10.58 28.71 7.20
N LEU A 502 9.24 28.63 7.19
CA LEU A 502 8.44 28.49 5.97
C LEU A 502 8.69 29.63 4.97
N SER A 503 9.16 30.81 5.43
CA SER A 503 9.43 31.95 4.55
C SER A 503 10.53 31.68 3.52
N ASN A 504 11.38 30.69 3.81
CA ASN A 504 12.46 30.27 2.94
C ASN A 504 12.05 29.19 1.94
N LEU A 505 10.80 28.75 1.89
CA LEU A 505 10.35 27.71 0.97
C LEU A 505 9.75 28.28 -0.32
N TRP A 506 9.83 27.49 -1.39
CA TRP A 506 8.91 27.64 -2.53
C TRP A 506 7.55 27.12 -2.09
N ILE A 507 6.46 27.83 -2.40
CA ILE A 507 5.11 27.31 -2.19
C ILE A 507 4.54 26.97 -3.56
N TYR A 508 4.11 25.73 -3.73
CA TYR A 508 3.41 25.29 -4.93
C TYR A 508 1.94 25.04 -4.60
N HIS A 509 1.05 25.57 -5.42
CA HIS A 509 -0.40 25.32 -5.30
C HIS A 509 -1.00 24.98 -6.65
N SER A 510 -1.83 23.92 -6.70
CA SER A 510 -2.60 23.60 -7.91
C SER A 510 -3.89 24.44 -7.96
N PRO A 511 -4.30 24.98 -9.14
CA PRO A 511 -5.46 25.85 -9.25
C PRO A 511 -6.81 25.16 -8.95
N THR A 512 -6.84 23.82 -8.98
CA THR A 512 -8.05 23.03 -8.79
C THR A 512 -8.25 22.61 -7.33
N SER A 513 -7.26 22.86 -6.47
CA SER A 513 -7.24 22.35 -5.11
C SER A 513 -7.91 23.30 -4.12
N VAL A 514 -8.78 22.74 -3.27
CA VAL A 514 -9.36 23.45 -2.13
C VAL A 514 -8.38 23.40 -0.95
N LEU A 515 -8.15 24.54 -0.31
CA LEU A 515 -7.34 24.65 0.90
C LEU A 515 -8.24 24.77 2.13
N TYR A 516 -7.74 24.35 3.27
CA TYR A 516 -8.40 24.58 4.54
C TYR A 516 -8.12 26.00 5.05
N ASP A 517 -9.17 26.73 5.42
CA ASP A 517 -9.10 28.13 5.87
C ASP A 517 -8.37 28.33 7.20
N GLU A 518 -8.12 27.25 7.94
CA GLU A 518 -7.57 27.31 9.30
C GLU A 518 -6.04 27.29 9.35
N ASP A 519 -5.38 26.73 8.34
CA ASP A 519 -3.94 26.56 8.26
C ASP A 519 -3.37 26.90 6.88
N GLU A 520 -3.76 26.17 5.84
CA GLU A 520 -3.15 26.28 4.51
C GLU A 520 -3.50 27.56 3.77
N GLN A 521 -4.75 28.01 3.88
CA GLN A 521 -5.17 29.26 3.26
C GLN A 521 -4.42 30.45 3.86
N LEU A 522 -4.09 30.41 5.16
CA LEU A 522 -3.30 31.46 5.83
C LEU A 522 -1.88 31.52 5.24
N ILE A 523 -1.25 30.36 5.04
CA ILE A 523 0.05 30.25 4.37
C ILE A 523 -0.04 30.79 2.94
N PHE A 524 -1.05 30.36 2.19
CA PHE A 524 -1.27 30.77 0.81
C PHE A 524 -1.52 32.27 0.66
N ASN A 525 -2.27 32.89 1.58
CA ASN A 525 -2.57 34.32 1.60
C ASN A 525 -1.36 35.19 1.98
N LYS A 526 -0.43 34.67 2.81
CA LYS A 526 0.83 35.33 3.16
C LYS A 526 1.88 35.26 2.05
N ALA A 527 1.64 34.48 1.00
CA ALA A 527 2.56 34.25 -0.10
C ALA A 527 2.15 34.99 -1.37
N ASN A 528 3.13 35.64 -2.01
CA ASN A 528 2.95 36.33 -3.27
C ASN A 528 3.24 35.39 -4.44
N SER A 529 2.39 35.41 -5.46
CA SER A 529 2.64 34.69 -6.71
C SER A 529 3.85 35.26 -7.42
N ILE A 530 4.77 34.36 -7.78
CA ILE A 530 5.95 34.66 -8.61
C ILE A 530 5.69 34.24 -10.04
N TYR A 531 4.98 33.12 -10.23
CA TYR A 531 4.60 32.61 -11.53
C TYR A 531 3.35 31.75 -11.43
N GLN A 532 2.38 32.00 -12.30
CA GLN A 532 1.13 31.26 -12.34
C GLN A 532 0.83 30.85 -13.79
N ASN A 533 0.40 29.60 -13.97
CA ASN A 533 -0.16 29.09 -15.21
C ASN A 533 -1.26 28.06 -14.93
N HIS A 534 -1.69 27.31 -15.94
CA HIS A 534 -2.74 26.30 -15.76
C HIS A 534 -2.32 25.12 -14.89
N PHE A 535 -1.01 24.82 -14.79
CA PHE A 535 -0.49 23.70 -13.98
C PHE A 535 -0.28 24.06 -12.52
N GLY A 536 -0.07 25.33 -12.19
CA GLY A 536 0.18 25.72 -10.82
C GLY A 536 0.56 27.17 -10.62
N ASP A 537 0.45 27.58 -9.37
CA ASP A 537 0.92 28.83 -8.83
C ASP A 537 2.15 28.58 -7.96
N LEU A 538 3.29 29.10 -8.40
CA LEU A 538 4.54 29.09 -7.65
C LEU A 538 4.68 30.42 -6.92
N LYS A 539 4.66 30.35 -5.58
CA LYS A 539 4.69 31.50 -4.68
C LYS A 539 5.93 31.51 -3.78
N SER A 540 6.24 32.68 -3.23
CA SER A 540 7.15 32.85 -2.10
C SER A 540 6.49 33.71 -1.04
N TYR A 541 6.83 33.49 0.23
CA TYR A 541 6.38 34.36 1.32
C TYR A 541 6.72 35.83 1.06
N SER A 542 5.76 36.71 1.40
CA SER A 542 5.94 38.15 1.38
C SER A 542 6.84 38.61 2.53
N LYS A 543 7.79 39.51 2.27
CA LYS A 543 8.59 40.19 3.32
C LYS A 543 7.75 41.13 4.19
N ASN A 544 6.62 41.60 3.67
CA ASN A 544 5.59 42.35 4.40
C ASN A 544 4.26 41.62 4.22
N PRO A 545 3.91 40.65 5.08
CA PRO A 545 2.56 40.11 5.06
C PRO A 545 1.60 41.25 5.42
N ASN A 546 0.56 41.48 4.61
CA ASN A 546 -0.57 42.27 5.05
C ASN A 546 -1.15 41.56 6.28
N ASN A 547 -0.78 42.03 7.48
CA ASN A 547 -1.23 41.51 8.78
C ASN A 547 -2.70 41.88 9.05
N GLN A 548 -3.59 41.70 8.07
CA GLN A 548 -5.02 41.91 8.26
C GLN A 548 -5.64 40.84 9.18
N GLU A 549 -4.96 39.72 9.43
CA GLU A 549 -5.51 38.64 10.26
C GLU A 549 -5.15 38.69 11.74
N SER A 550 -4.10 39.42 12.13
CA SER A 550 -3.67 39.47 13.55
C SER A 550 -4.60 40.32 14.43
N ASN A 551 -5.50 41.11 13.85
CA ASN A 551 -6.43 42.00 14.56
C ASN A 551 -7.91 41.65 14.30
N ARG A 552 -8.25 40.38 14.06
CA ARG A 552 -9.68 40.00 14.03
C ARG A 552 -10.24 40.00 15.44
N THR A 553 -11.29 40.78 15.66
CA THR A 553 -12.05 40.74 16.91
C THR A 553 -13.01 39.56 16.85
N PHE A 554 -13.12 38.83 17.96
CA PHE A 554 -13.98 37.65 18.05
C PHE A 554 -15.13 37.95 19.00
N LYS A 555 -16.34 37.58 18.61
CA LYS A 555 -17.48 37.52 19.52
C LYS A 555 -17.78 36.06 19.86
N GLN A 556 -17.58 35.67 21.11
CA GLN A 556 -17.96 34.34 21.56
C GLN A 556 -19.47 34.22 21.62
N ILE A 557 -20.01 33.17 20.99
CA ILE A 557 -21.46 32.91 20.93
C ILE A 557 -21.81 31.68 21.75
N VAL A 558 -20.96 30.65 21.70
CA VAL A 558 -21.14 29.40 22.45
C VAL A 558 -19.84 29.07 23.18
N SER A 559 -19.95 28.59 24.41
CA SER A 559 -18.86 27.96 25.16
C SER A 559 -19.47 26.84 26.00
N ASP A 560 -18.88 25.66 25.92
CA ASP A 560 -19.33 24.47 26.63
C ASP A 560 -18.11 23.65 27.07
N ASN A 561 -18.02 23.37 28.36
CA ASN A 561 -17.00 22.50 28.95
C ASN A 561 -17.57 21.11 29.26
N PHE A 562 -18.77 20.79 28.76
CA PHE A 562 -19.46 19.51 28.96
C PHE A 562 -19.74 19.17 30.44
N ASP A 563 -20.01 20.20 31.25
CA ASP A 563 -20.37 20.06 32.66
C ASP A 563 -21.89 19.85 32.88
N ASP A 564 -22.72 20.14 31.87
CA ASP A 564 -24.19 20.08 31.96
C ASP A 564 -24.72 18.66 31.70
N GLN A 565 -25.00 17.93 32.78
CA GLN A 565 -25.58 16.58 32.72
C GLN A 565 -27.00 16.53 32.13
N GLN A 566 -27.79 17.60 32.18
CA GLN A 566 -29.12 17.60 31.57
C GLN A 566 -29.05 17.71 30.05
N LYS A 567 -28.08 18.47 29.54
CA LYS A 567 -27.87 18.65 28.10
C LYS A 567 -27.18 17.45 27.44
N TRP A 568 -26.16 16.88 28.08
CA TRP A 568 -25.31 15.83 27.49
C TRP A 568 -25.65 14.41 27.96
N GLY A 569 -26.51 14.27 28.98
CA GLY A 569 -26.94 12.97 29.50
C GLY A 569 -25.78 12.09 30.01
N GLY A 570 -25.88 10.77 29.80
CA GLY A 570 -24.85 9.79 30.19
C GLY A 570 -23.59 9.78 29.33
N GLN A 571 -23.40 10.77 28.45
CA GLN A 571 -22.23 10.89 27.57
C GLN A 571 -21.10 11.72 28.19
N ILE A 572 -21.17 12.02 29.49
CA ILE A 572 -20.09 12.70 30.22
C ILE A 572 -19.32 11.68 31.06
N VAL A 573 -18.00 11.60 30.85
CA VAL A 573 -17.08 10.82 31.69
C VAL A 573 -15.93 11.76 32.11
N HIS A 574 -15.72 11.91 33.42
CA HIS A 574 -14.71 12.84 33.99
C HIS A 574 -14.81 14.30 33.47
N ASN A 575 -16.03 14.84 33.40
CA ASN A 575 -16.31 16.21 32.90
C ASN A 575 -15.84 16.47 31.46
N LYS A 576 -15.87 15.43 30.63
CA LYS A 576 -15.63 15.54 29.19
C LYS A 576 -16.71 14.80 28.44
N PHE A 577 -17.00 15.26 27.23
CA PHE A 577 -17.84 14.52 26.32
C PHE A 577 -17.12 13.23 25.93
N HIS A 578 -17.72 12.08 26.24
CA HIS A 578 -17.20 10.76 25.97
C HIS A 578 -17.94 10.15 24.78
N GLY A 579 -17.25 10.10 23.64
CA GLY A 579 -17.81 9.63 22.38
C GLY A 579 -17.30 8.25 21.99
N LEU A 580 -18.12 7.53 21.22
CA LEU A 580 -17.75 6.28 20.56
C LEU A 580 -17.59 6.54 19.06
N ILE A 581 -16.42 6.24 18.48
CA ILE A 581 -16.05 6.65 17.11
C ILE A 581 -17.07 6.23 16.05
N GLU A 582 -17.62 5.01 16.12
CA GLU A 582 -18.54 4.48 15.11
C GLU A 582 -19.93 5.16 15.10
N ASN A 583 -20.27 5.89 16.17
CA ASN A 583 -21.51 6.63 16.29
C ASN A 583 -21.41 8.03 15.66
N TYR A 584 -22.58 8.63 15.39
CA TYR A 584 -22.67 10.07 15.14
C TYR A 584 -22.62 10.82 16.47
N ASN A 585 -21.50 11.48 16.76
CA ASN A 585 -21.30 12.23 17.98
C ASN A 585 -21.49 13.72 17.71
N THR A 586 -22.72 14.21 17.86
CA THR A 586 -23.03 15.64 17.63
C THR A 586 -22.51 16.48 18.79
N LEU A 587 -21.49 17.29 18.51
CA LEU A 587 -20.83 18.17 19.48
C LEU A 587 -21.50 19.53 19.56
N LEU A 588 -22.14 19.98 18.48
CA LEU A 588 -22.71 21.31 18.41
C LEU A 588 -23.88 21.33 17.45
N THR A 589 -24.93 22.04 17.86
CA THR A 589 -26.03 22.42 16.99
C THR A 589 -26.22 23.93 17.13
N LEU A 590 -26.13 24.66 16.02
CA LEU A 590 -26.39 26.09 15.95
C LEU A 590 -27.65 26.35 15.14
N ASP A 591 -28.56 27.16 15.65
CA ASP A 591 -29.77 27.55 14.93
C ASP A 591 -29.64 28.94 14.28
N SER A 592 -30.68 29.33 13.55
CA SER A 592 -30.78 30.64 12.88
C SER A 592 -30.81 31.84 13.83
N SER A 593 -31.00 31.63 15.14
CA SER A 593 -30.92 32.70 16.15
C SER A 593 -29.47 32.97 16.59
N GLN A 594 -28.61 31.96 16.51
CA GLN A 594 -27.21 32.01 16.91
C GLN A 594 -26.27 32.38 15.75
N VAL A 595 -26.68 32.08 14.50
CA VAL A 595 -25.86 32.27 13.30
C VAL A 595 -26.51 33.29 12.36
N LYS A 596 -25.75 34.33 12.00
CA LYS A 596 -26.11 35.34 11.01
C LYS A 596 -25.74 34.84 9.61
N PRO A 597 -26.58 35.07 8.59
CA PRO A 597 -26.25 34.71 7.21
C PRO A 597 -24.99 35.39 6.68
N GLY A 598 -24.18 34.65 5.92
CA GLY A 598 -22.98 35.16 5.22
C GLY A 598 -21.80 35.59 6.11
N CYS A 599 -21.84 35.30 7.41
CA CYS A 599 -20.80 35.61 8.39
C CYS A 599 -19.81 34.45 8.57
N TRP A 600 -18.59 34.76 9.04
CA TRP A 600 -17.57 33.75 9.31
C TRP A 600 -17.61 33.33 10.78
N TYR A 601 -17.49 32.02 11.00
CA TYR A 601 -17.51 31.40 12.32
C TYR A 601 -16.28 30.52 12.51
N GLU A 602 -15.79 30.47 13.75
CA GLU A 602 -14.73 29.57 14.20
C GLU A 602 -15.29 28.65 15.28
N VAL A 603 -15.16 27.34 15.09
CA VAL A 603 -15.44 26.30 16.08
C VAL A 603 -14.12 25.75 16.58
N THR A 604 -13.93 25.72 17.89
CA THR A 604 -12.73 25.14 18.51
C THR A 604 -13.09 24.16 19.61
N PHE A 605 -12.34 23.07 19.75
CA PHE A 605 -12.45 22.14 20.88
C PHE A 605 -11.14 21.34 21.02
N ASP A 606 -10.92 20.77 22.20
CA ASP A 606 -9.79 19.86 22.44
C ASP A 606 -10.26 18.41 22.34
N TYR A 607 -9.60 17.64 21.49
CA TYR A 607 -9.90 16.24 21.24
C TYR A 607 -8.85 15.33 21.91
N PHE A 608 -9.28 14.34 22.69
CA PHE A 608 -8.42 13.41 23.42
C PHE A 608 -8.62 11.98 22.86
N PRO A 609 -7.73 11.50 21.97
CA PRO A 609 -7.83 10.13 21.44
C PRO A 609 -7.36 9.08 22.45
N ASP A 610 -7.83 7.84 22.26
CA ASP A 610 -7.07 6.67 22.70
C ASP A 610 -5.83 6.48 21.82
N TRP A 611 -4.67 6.95 22.31
CA TRP A 611 -3.38 6.88 21.62
C TRP A 611 -2.89 5.47 21.29
N LYS A 612 -3.52 4.42 21.83
CA LYS A 612 -3.22 3.02 21.50
C LYS A 612 -3.94 2.56 20.23
N LYS A 613 -4.88 3.37 19.72
CA LYS A 613 -5.72 3.07 18.57
C LYS A 613 -5.48 4.09 17.43
N PRO A 614 -5.77 3.72 16.17
CA PRO A 614 -5.71 4.66 15.05
C PRO A 614 -6.70 5.81 15.25
N ILE A 615 -6.34 6.99 14.72
CA ILE A 615 -7.22 8.17 14.70
C ILE A 615 -7.89 8.22 13.32
N ASP A 616 -9.08 7.64 13.19
CA ASP A 616 -9.80 7.51 11.91
C ASP A 616 -11.11 8.31 11.87
N ASN A 617 -11.36 9.12 12.89
CA ASN A 617 -12.55 9.96 12.96
C ASN A 617 -12.37 11.25 12.14
N VAL A 618 -13.49 11.69 11.59
CA VAL A 618 -13.61 12.89 10.78
C VAL A 618 -14.58 13.83 11.48
N CYS A 619 -14.21 15.11 11.52
CA CYS A 619 -15.11 16.16 11.94
C CYS A 619 -15.85 16.72 10.72
N TYR A 620 -17.17 16.71 10.80
CA TYR A 620 -18.07 17.15 9.75
C TYR A 620 -18.84 18.39 10.18
N LEU A 621 -19.06 19.28 9.22
CA LEU A 621 -20.12 20.29 9.31
C LEU A 621 -21.16 20.04 8.22
N GLU A 622 -22.41 20.09 8.65
CA GLU A 622 -23.57 20.07 7.79
C GLU A 622 -24.46 21.27 8.09
N TYR A 623 -25.24 21.70 7.10
CA TYR A 623 -26.38 22.55 7.34
C TYR A 623 -27.67 21.85 6.93
N ILE A 624 -28.75 22.22 7.61
CA ILE A 624 -30.11 21.76 7.35
C ILE A 624 -30.92 22.97 6.94
N ASP A 625 -31.42 22.96 5.71
CA ASP A 625 -32.29 24.02 5.21
C ASP A 625 -33.60 24.03 6.01
N SER A 626 -33.94 25.20 6.55
CA SER A 626 -35.15 25.39 7.36
C SER A 626 -36.45 25.23 6.58
N LYS A 627 -36.43 25.33 5.25
CA LYS A 627 -37.62 25.22 4.39
C LYS A 627 -37.79 23.84 3.78
N THR A 628 -36.70 23.21 3.35
CA THR A 628 -36.73 21.93 2.62
C THR A 628 -36.38 20.73 3.49
N GLU A 629 -35.87 20.96 4.70
CA GLU A 629 -35.30 19.95 5.59
C GLU A 629 -34.13 19.16 4.97
N GLU A 630 -33.58 19.64 3.85
CA GLU A 630 -32.47 19.00 3.16
C GLU A 630 -31.17 19.16 3.98
N VAL A 631 -30.49 18.04 4.23
CA VAL A 631 -29.19 17.97 4.91
C VAL A 631 -28.08 18.03 3.88
N ARG A 632 -27.16 19.00 4.01
CA ARG A 632 -25.99 19.11 3.12
C ARG A 632 -24.69 19.22 3.88
N TRP A 633 -23.78 18.31 3.57
CA TRP A 633 -22.44 18.26 4.13
C TRP A 633 -21.53 19.16 3.29
N PHE A 634 -20.80 20.06 3.94
CA PHE A 634 -19.97 21.04 3.23
C PHE A 634 -18.55 21.15 3.79
N TYR A 635 -18.29 20.55 4.96
CA TYR A 635 -16.95 20.45 5.53
C TYR A 635 -16.72 19.04 6.08
N GLY A 636 -15.53 18.51 5.86
CA GLY A 636 -15.09 17.23 6.40
C GLY A 636 -13.58 17.22 6.50
N ARG A 637 -13.05 17.04 7.71
CA ARG A 637 -11.59 16.97 7.94
C ARG A 637 -11.25 15.93 9.00
N SER A 638 -10.32 15.03 8.68
CA SER A 638 -9.85 14.00 9.61
C SER A 638 -9.18 14.63 10.83
N ILE A 639 -9.47 14.14 12.03
CA ILE A 639 -8.86 14.63 13.27
C ILE A 639 -7.34 14.47 13.24
N GLY A 640 -6.83 13.39 12.64
CA GLY A 640 -5.39 13.15 12.48
C GLY A 640 -4.69 14.14 11.54
N SER A 641 -5.43 15.06 10.90
CA SER A 641 -4.89 16.05 9.96
C SER A 641 -4.80 17.47 10.53
N TYR A 642 -5.26 17.73 11.75
CA TYR A 642 -5.18 19.06 12.36
C TYR A 642 -3.78 19.35 12.88
N THR A 643 -3.36 20.61 12.79
CA THR A 643 -2.01 21.06 13.19
C THR A 643 -1.84 21.28 14.69
N GLY A 644 -2.93 21.42 15.45
CA GLY A 644 -2.94 21.68 16.89
C GLY A 644 -2.56 20.46 17.75
N ILE A 645 -1.62 19.64 17.32
CA ILE A 645 -1.23 18.40 18.02
C ILE A 645 -0.51 18.77 19.32
N GLN A 646 -0.96 18.24 20.46
CA GLN A 646 -0.32 18.40 21.76
C GLN A 646 0.03 17.02 22.34
N ARG A 647 0.70 17.00 23.50
CA ARG A 647 1.15 15.74 24.14
C ARG A 647 0.00 14.75 24.39
N ASN A 648 -1.17 15.26 24.79
CA ASN A 648 -2.31 14.44 25.23
C ASN A 648 -3.61 14.72 24.46
N SER A 649 -3.64 15.75 23.61
CA SER A 649 -4.83 16.20 22.90
C SER A 649 -4.48 16.74 21.52
N ILE A 650 -5.50 16.93 20.69
CA ILE A 650 -5.43 17.65 19.41
C ILE A 650 -6.39 18.82 19.54
N SER A 651 -5.88 20.04 19.47
CA SER A 651 -6.71 21.23 19.42
C SER A 651 -7.27 21.36 18.00
N VAL A 652 -8.58 21.22 17.90
CA VAL A 652 -9.32 21.29 16.65
C VAL A 652 -9.81 22.72 16.47
N LYS A 653 -9.58 23.26 15.28
CA LYS A 653 -10.05 24.58 14.87
C LYS A 653 -10.64 24.46 13.48
N ILE A 654 -11.89 24.88 13.34
CA ILE A 654 -12.65 24.81 12.09
C ILE A 654 -13.17 26.21 11.79
N ARG A 655 -13.01 26.66 10.56
CA ARG A 655 -13.57 27.92 10.08
C ARG A 655 -14.55 27.65 8.95
N PHE A 656 -15.72 28.26 9.04
CA PHE A 656 -16.69 28.18 7.98
C PHE A 656 -17.45 29.48 7.81
N LYS A 657 -17.92 29.71 6.59
CA LYS A 657 -18.84 30.79 6.28
C LYS A 657 -20.27 30.24 6.32
N SER A 658 -21.16 30.92 7.05
CA SER A 658 -22.57 30.58 7.04
C SER A 658 -23.19 30.89 5.65
N GLN A 659 -24.24 30.15 5.32
CA GLN A 659 -25.04 30.31 4.11
C GLN A 659 -25.72 31.69 4.09
N ASP A 660 -26.06 32.17 2.91
CA ASP A 660 -26.75 33.45 2.74
C ASP A 660 -28.25 33.39 3.13
N PHE A 661 -28.73 32.22 3.58
CA PHE A 661 -30.10 31.99 4.04
C PHE A 661 -30.13 31.32 5.42
N LEU A 662 -31.28 31.39 6.10
CA LEU A 662 -31.48 30.82 7.43
C LEU A 662 -31.47 29.28 7.37
N CYS A 663 -30.51 28.68 8.07
CA CYS A 663 -30.39 27.23 8.21
C CYS A 663 -29.79 26.89 9.58
N LYS A 664 -29.93 25.62 9.96
CA LYS A 664 -29.37 25.05 11.17
C LYS A 664 -28.04 24.39 10.84
N TYR A 665 -27.03 24.52 11.67
CA TYR A 665 -25.72 23.88 11.48
C TYR A 665 -25.48 22.82 12.55
N ASN A 666 -24.93 21.68 12.16
CA ASN A 666 -24.45 20.68 13.10
C ASN A 666 -22.94 20.45 12.91
N CYS A 667 -22.23 20.32 14.01
CA CYS A 667 -20.86 19.82 14.06
C CYS A 667 -20.85 18.47 14.76
N PHE A 668 -20.33 17.44 14.11
CA PHE A 668 -20.29 16.11 14.68
C PHE A 668 -19.02 15.36 14.29
N LEU A 669 -18.68 14.35 15.10
CA LEU A 669 -17.56 13.44 14.87
C LEU A 669 -18.09 12.04 14.51
N ARG A 670 -17.48 11.43 13.50
CA ARG A 670 -17.74 10.03 13.11
C ARG A 670 -16.49 9.41 12.48
N GLY A 671 -16.23 8.14 12.78
CA GLY A 671 -15.22 7.33 12.11
C GLY A 671 -15.70 5.90 11.86
N SER A 672 -14.77 5.03 11.48
CA SER A 672 -15.05 3.62 11.13
C SER A 672 -14.61 2.62 12.21
N GLY A 673 -13.81 3.08 13.17
CA GLY A 673 -13.26 2.29 14.26
C GLY A 673 -14.33 1.79 15.23
N LYS A 674 -14.37 0.46 15.42
CA LYS A 674 -15.29 -0.21 16.34
C LYS A 674 -14.76 -0.23 17.77
N ASN A 675 -15.61 0.04 18.75
CA ASN A 675 -15.22 0.02 20.18
C ASN A 675 -14.01 0.92 20.49
N ILE A 676 -13.88 2.05 19.81
CA ILE A 676 -12.85 3.06 20.09
C ILE A 676 -13.53 4.29 20.67
N PHE A 677 -13.06 4.70 21.84
CA PHE A 677 -13.59 5.86 22.55
C PHE A 677 -12.65 7.05 22.43
N PHE A 678 -13.21 8.24 22.60
CA PHE A 678 -12.49 9.50 22.65
C PHE A 678 -13.19 10.46 23.60
N ASP A 679 -12.45 11.47 24.07
CA ASP A 679 -13.04 12.55 24.84
C ASP A 679 -12.92 13.89 24.11
N VAL A 680 -13.89 14.79 24.33
CA VAL A 680 -13.87 16.18 23.84
C VAL A 680 -14.12 17.14 25.00
N ASP A 681 -13.42 18.27 24.97
CA ASP A 681 -13.50 19.32 25.97
C ASP A 681 -13.35 20.71 25.34
N ASN A 682 -13.60 21.78 26.11
CA ASN A 682 -13.37 23.18 25.74
C ASN A 682 -14.02 23.61 24.41
N LEU A 683 -15.25 23.19 24.13
CA LEU A 683 -15.96 23.56 22.92
C LEU A 683 -16.32 25.05 22.92
N ARG A 684 -15.93 25.78 21.89
CA ARG A 684 -16.23 27.21 21.73
C ARG A 684 -16.62 27.53 20.30
N VAL A 685 -17.52 28.48 20.14
CA VAL A 685 -17.94 29.03 18.85
C VAL A 685 -17.80 30.54 18.90
N ARG A 686 -17.10 31.10 17.91
CA ARG A 686 -16.83 32.53 17.80
C ARG A 686 -17.23 33.04 16.43
N GLU A 687 -17.95 34.16 16.38
CA GLU A 687 -18.14 34.94 15.16
C GLU A 687 -16.87 35.77 14.92
N LEU A 688 -16.30 35.66 13.71
CA LEU A 688 -15.20 36.51 13.27
C LEU A 688 -15.78 37.85 12.80
N LEU A 689 -15.49 38.90 13.56
CA LEU A 689 -15.85 40.26 13.20
C LEU A 689 -14.83 40.79 12.19
N LYS A 690 -15.32 41.51 11.17
CA LYS A 690 -14.50 42.10 10.11
C LYS A 690 -13.58 43.20 10.61
#